data_AF-A0A7S4MLB4-F1
#
_entry.id   AF-A0A7S4MLB4-F1
#
_cell.length_a   1.000
_cell.length_b   1.000
_cell.length_c   1.000
_cell.angle_alpha   90.00
_cell.angle_beta   90.00
_cell.angle_gamma   90.00
#
_symmetry.space_group_name_H-M   'P 1'
#
loop_
_entity.id
_entity.type
_entity.pdbx_description
1 polymer ?
#
loop_
_entity_poly.entity_id
_entity_poly.type
_entity_poly.pdbx_seq_one_letter_code
_entity_poly.pdbx_strand_id
1 'polypeptide(L)'
;MGAKRSAAATTAAVIMGKNKGKSSKKSKKSSSSSSSSSPKGKGTKKKITAPETTTTAPAPEPEVGIKNEEADKIPDEEDEVGDVIMSDDDDEENEEEAEIDESKEKEKDDDAMDVADAAKDEKKKKEASNDDGNKTKPKPAMPFLDAFYSLSSDAPRERNVAAHCILTHLFPSAGEGNDGDNDDGDNDVPLQDASYALGRLMDGLCSGRAGARQGYGGCLSGFLQLAMTTKLPEGTTVMGAIAAEQSDDADADAADDGGRSSPAAFVRAELLKRTTFSSPVTGKGGHKKKGGSEERDCKFGRLFGILSVVRSGTLRGDDVPQSVVDGYASDLVDLYRYKSWMRESASFGIAELIGSFFPPQQQKQQRRRSSKKQGKGKGKTVSAVGRRGLQAAENVVVPRLLLRRPDNSRIDGGGDDDDGASSAIEKILGQWTPEQIGLAIRIQSLSPSTSEPLPAPLDRPVLTPSNASSLAGALASTSSVVHPRVHSAWPSVWGYLSNNGGGGGGQLRDDAEEIVGALMEEVVSKQLLGEKGTTTTTTATTHERRALALSLVQSMCGVPPGPGGTVPNLPPDVIENAILAPAVVDGLFFKVLITSGGKEKKGAGKAEHTLRPLALTVLNSVVDRAVQGDHDGDAATDESGEGSGENEEGAVGGSDVPLRLSLARSLLSCSPRFDSATRTDAVSSLLYGGPCADWTALWKGAFEFCSAQLLKACGKGEERYHEANGYADVLFQVAKRAMRADGPSAEGAEEVARDITGFFLAGAFFDCGGAASSSSSSSSSSSSKKAKKPKKGKKKPKKEEDESGSDGPAVAAALRIKDSTTGGTTGPLPFSVRVHLSSLFQSLLSEAVSAAAAAAHSSSGDRAAASLGALRKAVDMMDALEKSGGKALVGPSPRTREESGGDDNDDDDGDEGEEERPEPQKILAGVLDLAEEFGGGGGGGEEDDDAVGRSRAAAGLAALSCALRLQLLHPGKDSGDAMDDSMDDDEEDDEARGDVVDVMDDLADATGALLRGEKIRADGGDDDEDGDGDGEEVNPLAALAEFLSGILSSPLSSDATGGGDGGNAAHRGGAPKLVRECVRTAWAGALGLASSDGGDDDDKAALLDAEVLSVLLSNVCDPGALEQEEEEDGDGGESDDDDDDGNVFAAAANAEDMDLEGSGAAGASASSDD
;
A
#
# COMPACT_ATOMS: atom_id res chain seq x y z
N MET A 1 48.04 62.72 9.44
CA MET A 1 47.82 63.20 10.83
C MET A 1 47.44 61.97 11.64
N GLY A 2 48.23 61.52 12.62
CA GLY A 2 47.88 61.58 14.05
C GLY A 2 47.12 60.31 14.51
N ALA A 3 47.75 59.24 15.03
CA ALA A 3 48.30 59.06 16.40
C ALA A 3 47.21 58.93 17.50
N LYS A 4 47.18 57.96 18.45
CA LYS A 4 47.95 56.75 18.89
C LYS A 4 46.91 55.74 19.48
N ARG A 5 47.14 54.54 20.06
CA ARG A 5 48.24 53.72 20.70
C ARG A 5 47.75 52.23 20.62
N SER A 6 48.29 51.10 21.13
CA SER A 6 49.46 50.58 21.88
C SER A 6 49.44 49.01 21.62
N ALA A 7 50.45 48.13 21.69
CA ALA A 7 51.75 47.97 22.38
C ALA A 7 51.64 47.69 23.91
N ALA A 8 52.12 46.59 24.52
CA ALA A 8 52.88 45.39 24.05
C ALA A 8 52.32 44.10 24.77
N ALA A 9 52.93 42.90 24.92
CA ALA A 9 54.28 42.31 24.76
C ALA A 9 54.14 40.74 24.61
N THR A 10 55.08 39.82 24.25
CA THR A 10 56.57 39.67 24.25
C THR A 10 57.13 38.81 25.42
N THR A 11 57.95 37.73 25.32
CA THR A 11 58.46 36.80 24.26
C THR A 11 59.29 35.63 24.88
N ALA A 12 59.47 34.49 24.18
CA ALA A 12 60.43 33.34 24.43
C ALA A 12 60.00 32.24 25.45
N ALA A 13 60.60 31.02 25.52
CA ALA A 13 61.84 30.49 24.90
C ALA A 13 61.80 28.98 24.55
N VAL A 14 62.78 28.51 23.75
CA VAL A 14 63.02 27.10 23.36
C VAL A 14 64.02 26.41 24.30
N ILE A 15 63.79 25.13 24.65
CA ILE A 15 64.84 24.21 25.15
C ILE A 15 64.71 22.83 24.49
N MET A 16 65.80 22.31 23.91
CA MET A 16 65.89 20.90 23.47
C MET A 16 66.43 20.01 24.60
N GLY A 17 65.80 18.86 24.84
CA GLY A 17 66.26 17.85 25.81
C GLY A 17 66.50 16.48 25.18
N LYS A 18 67.66 16.25 24.56
CA LYS A 18 68.09 14.89 24.17
C LYS A 18 68.53 14.10 25.40
N ASN A 19 68.04 12.87 25.58
CA ASN A 19 68.80 11.89 26.36
C ASN A 19 68.61 10.44 25.84
N LYS A 20 69.66 9.61 25.96
CA LYS A 20 69.68 8.20 25.54
C LYS A 20 69.94 7.31 26.76
N GLY A 21 68.99 6.47 27.13
CA GLY A 21 69.16 5.44 28.17
C GLY A 21 69.05 4.04 27.59
N LYS A 22 70.02 3.16 27.87
CA LYS A 22 69.98 1.73 27.50
C LYS A 22 69.82 0.84 28.73
N SER A 23 69.14 -0.29 28.50
CA SER A 23 69.48 -1.66 28.95
C SER A 23 68.73 -2.29 30.15
N SER A 24 68.56 -3.61 30.00
CA SER A 24 68.42 -4.64 31.05
C SER A 24 67.09 -4.74 31.84
N LYS A 25 66.72 -5.86 32.48
CA LYS A 25 66.69 -7.29 32.04
C LYS A 25 65.90 -8.14 33.08
N LYS A 26 64.89 -8.91 32.65
CA LYS A 26 64.48 -10.24 33.19
C LYS A 26 63.66 -10.35 34.51
N SER A 27 62.63 -11.24 34.50
CA SER A 27 61.81 -11.78 35.63
C SER A 27 60.75 -10.81 36.22
N LYS A 28 59.61 -11.19 36.85
CA LYS A 28 58.98 -12.46 37.37
C LYS A 28 57.48 -12.14 37.73
N LYS A 29 56.46 -13.02 37.93
CA LYS A 29 56.04 -14.33 37.38
C LYS A 29 54.62 -14.75 37.94
N SER A 30 53.51 -14.30 37.35
CA SER A 30 52.11 -14.70 37.69
C SER A 30 51.19 -14.41 36.48
N SER A 31 50.44 -15.35 35.89
CA SER A 31 49.23 -16.07 36.37
C SER A 31 48.06 -15.13 36.71
N SER A 32 46.85 -15.31 36.18
CA SER A 32 46.16 -16.58 35.84
C SER A 32 45.71 -16.75 34.38
N SER A 33 45.36 -17.99 34.01
CA SER A 33 44.84 -18.42 32.72
C SER A 33 43.78 -19.51 32.92
N SER A 34 42.69 -19.51 32.15
CA SER A 34 41.82 -20.69 32.02
C SER A 34 41.06 -20.68 30.69
N SER A 35 41.58 -21.43 29.72
CA SER A 35 40.92 -21.76 28.45
C SER A 35 40.62 -23.25 28.40
N SER A 36 39.38 -23.63 28.07
CA SER A 36 38.98 -25.03 27.80
C SER A 36 37.70 -25.02 26.96
N SER A 37 37.72 -25.28 25.65
CA SER A 37 37.99 -26.56 24.95
C SER A 37 36.77 -27.47 24.87
N SER A 38 36.29 -27.74 23.65
CA SER A 38 35.10 -28.54 23.35
C SER A 38 35.26 -30.04 23.69
N PRO A 39 34.19 -30.72 24.15
CA PRO A 39 34.02 -32.16 24.03
C PRO A 39 32.99 -32.53 22.95
N LYS A 40 33.12 -33.73 22.36
CA LYS A 40 32.11 -34.32 21.47
C LYS A 40 31.07 -35.15 22.25
N GLY A 41 29.80 -35.00 21.88
CA GLY A 41 28.95 -36.16 21.58
C GLY A 41 27.77 -36.48 22.51
N LYS A 42 26.83 -37.24 21.91
CA LYS A 42 25.56 -37.77 22.43
C LYS A 42 24.44 -36.72 22.58
N GLY A 43 23.38 -36.92 21.81
CA GLY A 43 22.16 -36.12 21.87
C GLY A 43 21.19 -36.62 22.94
N THR A 44 20.41 -35.69 23.47
CA THR A 44 19.25 -35.92 24.33
C THR A 44 18.16 -34.94 23.91
N LYS A 45 16.92 -35.41 23.69
CA LYS A 45 15.78 -34.54 23.34
C LYS A 45 15.67 -33.40 24.38
N LYS A 46 15.67 -32.15 23.93
CA LYS A 46 15.47 -30.99 24.82
C LYS A 46 14.11 -30.36 24.49
N LYS A 47 13.18 -30.45 25.44
CA LYS A 47 11.88 -29.78 25.41
C LYS A 47 12.11 -28.27 25.34
N ILE A 48 11.48 -27.59 24.38
CA ILE A 48 11.41 -26.13 24.34
C ILE A 48 10.29 -25.70 25.32
N THR A 49 10.56 -24.63 26.07
CA THR A 49 9.59 -23.95 26.93
C THR A 49 9.52 -22.50 26.47
N ALA A 50 8.32 -21.97 26.31
CA ALA A 50 8.08 -20.57 25.94
C ALA A 50 8.59 -19.60 27.03
N PRO A 51 8.87 -18.32 26.69
CA PRO A 51 9.16 -17.29 27.67
C PRO A 51 7.91 -16.90 28.46
N GLU A 52 8.06 -16.65 29.76
CA GLU A 52 6.99 -16.15 30.62
C GLU A 52 6.90 -14.61 30.50
N THR A 53 5.75 -14.09 30.07
CA THR A 53 5.42 -12.66 30.10
C THR A 53 4.70 -12.31 31.40
N THR A 54 5.38 -11.60 32.32
CA THR A 54 4.81 -11.18 33.60
C THR A 54 3.97 -9.90 33.45
N THR A 55 2.67 -10.05 33.23
CA THR A 55 1.71 -8.94 33.30
C THR A 55 1.22 -8.71 34.73
N THR A 56 1.63 -7.60 35.34
CA THR A 56 1.05 -7.13 36.61
C THR A 56 -0.22 -6.35 36.33
N ALA A 57 -1.37 -6.86 36.79
CA ALA A 57 -2.66 -6.17 36.66
C ALA A 57 -2.76 -4.93 37.59
N PRO A 58 -3.43 -3.85 37.16
CA PRO A 58 -3.81 -2.74 38.04
C PRO A 58 -4.96 -3.15 38.99
N ALA A 59 -5.04 -2.47 40.13
CA ALA A 59 -6.16 -2.60 41.07
C ALA A 59 -7.32 -1.65 40.69
N PRO A 60 -8.58 -1.96 41.03
CA PRO A 60 -9.73 -1.12 40.70
C PRO A 60 -9.76 0.18 41.52
N GLU A 61 -10.20 1.27 40.88
CA GLU A 61 -10.48 2.54 41.55
C GLU A 61 -11.85 2.52 42.25
N PRO A 62 -12.03 3.26 43.36
CA PRO A 62 -13.31 3.31 44.08
C PRO A 62 -14.24 4.40 43.53
N GLU A 63 -15.49 4.03 43.23
CA GLU A 63 -16.55 5.02 42.98
C GLU A 63 -16.82 5.86 44.25
N VAL A 64 -16.87 7.19 44.09
CA VAL A 64 -17.28 8.12 45.15
C VAL A 64 -18.33 9.08 44.59
N GLY A 65 -19.61 8.72 44.77
CA GLY A 65 -20.72 9.60 44.40
C GLY A 65 -20.82 10.81 45.33
N ILE A 66 -20.85 12.02 44.75
CA ILE A 66 -20.99 13.28 45.49
C ILE A 66 -22.46 13.73 45.45
N LYS A 67 -23.00 14.13 46.61
CA LYS A 67 -24.27 14.84 46.75
C LYS A 67 -24.02 16.29 47.16
N ASN A 68 -24.87 17.20 46.71
CA ASN A 68 -24.89 18.59 47.16
C ASN A 68 -25.38 18.69 48.61
N GLU A 69 -24.83 19.63 49.39
CA GLU A 69 -25.57 20.46 50.35
C GLU A 69 -24.75 21.70 50.76
N GLU A 70 -25.31 22.59 51.58
CA GLU A 70 -24.96 24.03 51.61
C GLU A 70 -23.96 24.50 52.71
N ALA A 71 -23.43 25.71 52.47
CA ALA A 71 -23.29 26.83 53.43
C ALA A 71 -21.96 27.15 54.16
N ASP A 72 -21.75 28.48 54.26
CA ASP A 72 -21.25 29.29 55.40
C ASP A 72 -19.79 29.82 55.48
N LYS A 73 -19.66 31.16 55.28
CA LYS A 73 -18.76 32.17 55.92
C LYS A 73 -17.22 32.03 55.78
N ILE A 74 -16.51 32.93 55.08
CA ILE A 74 -16.06 34.30 55.52
C ILE A 74 -15.43 34.27 56.93
N PRO A 75 -14.13 34.63 57.13
CA PRO A 75 -13.60 35.93 56.69
C PRO A 75 -12.19 35.99 56.07
N ASP A 76 -12.01 37.06 55.27
CA ASP A 76 -10.93 38.05 55.23
C ASP A 76 -9.56 37.70 55.88
N GLU A 77 -8.50 37.82 55.08
CA GLU A 77 -7.33 38.65 55.44
C GLU A 77 -6.66 39.19 54.14
N GLU A 78 -5.98 40.33 54.24
CA GLU A 78 -5.46 41.14 53.13
C GLU A 78 -4.00 40.78 52.78
N ASP A 79 -3.57 40.92 51.52
CA ASP A 79 -2.23 41.48 51.21
C ASP A 79 -2.07 41.93 49.75
N GLU A 80 -1.20 42.92 49.52
CA GLU A 80 -1.02 43.60 48.23
C GLU A 80 0.03 42.94 47.31
N VAL A 81 -0.32 42.69 46.05
CA VAL A 81 0.48 43.12 44.88
C VAL A 81 -0.39 43.16 43.62
N GLY A 82 -0.42 44.30 42.95
CA GLY A 82 -1.05 44.44 41.63
C GLY A 82 0.00 44.65 40.54
N ASP A 83 -0.34 44.31 39.30
CA ASP A 83 0.28 44.91 38.11
C ASP A 83 -0.74 45.09 36.99
N VAL A 84 -0.42 45.95 36.03
CA VAL A 84 -1.37 46.66 35.16
C VAL A 84 -2.08 45.75 34.13
N ILE A 85 -3.40 45.82 34.11
CA ILE A 85 -4.23 45.55 32.92
C ILE A 85 -4.81 46.89 32.47
N MET A 86 -4.60 47.27 31.20
CA MET A 86 -5.33 48.37 30.57
C MET A 86 -6.46 47.79 29.71
N SER A 87 -7.68 48.05 30.15
CA SER A 87 -8.88 48.03 29.32
C SER A 87 -8.99 49.36 28.60
N ASP A 88 -9.22 49.33 27.29
CA ASP A 88 -9.90 50.41 26.56
C ASP A 88 -11.02 49.74 25.75
N ASP A 89 -12.23 49.74 26.31
CA ASP A 89 -13.47 49.66 25.52
C ASP A 89 -13.73 51.06 24.96
N ASP A 90 -14.09 51.18 23.68
CA ASP A 90 -14.83 52.32 23.15
C ASP A 90 -15.56 51.88 21.87
N ASP A 91 -16.80 52.35 21.70
CA ASP A 91 -17.69 52.00 20.60
C ASP A 91 -17.31 52.72 19.28
N GLU A 92 -17.71 52.15 18.12
CA GLU A 92 -18.52 52.89 17.15
C GLU A 92 -19.18 51.96 16.11
N GLU A 93 -20.49 52.15 15.90
CA GLU A 93 -21.28 51.49 14.85
C GLU A 93 -21.04 52.21 13.51
N ASN A 94 -20.82 51.50 12.41
CA ASN A 94 -21.08 52.06 11.07
C ASN A 94 -21.41 50.98 10.03
N GLU A 95 -22.70 50.78 9.76
CA GLU A 95 -23.19 50.04 8.60
C GLU A 95 -23.37 51.01 7.42
N GLU A 96 -22.49 50.96 6.42
CA GLU A 96 -22.71 51.63 5.13
C GLU A 96 -22.78 50.59 4.01
N GLU A 97 -23.99 50.34 3.51
CA GLU A 97 -24.23 49.52 2.31
C GLU A 97 -23.75 50.27 1.06
N ALA A 98 -22.84 49.66 0.30
CA ALA A 98 -22.35 50.21 -0.97
C ALA A 98 -23.13 49.63 -2.16
N GLU A 99 -24.22 50.30 -2.56
CA GLU A 99 -24.85 50.05 -3.88
C GLU A 99 -23.84 50.33 -5.01
N ILE A 100 -23.71 49.41 -5.96
CA ILE A 100 -22.89 49.60 -7.17
C ILE A 100 -23.80 49.83 -8.38
N ASP A 101 -23.64 51.00 -9.01
CA ASP A 101 -24.54 51.57 -10.04
C ASP A 101 -24.30 50.99 -11.45
N GLU A 102 -25.31 50.34 -12.04
CA GLU A 102 -25.31 49.80 -13.40
C GLU A 102 -25.38 50.90 -14.50
N SER A 103 -24.26 51.55 -14.76
CA SER A 103 -24.15 52.66 -15.73
C SER A 103 -23.71 52.22 -17.14
N LYS A 104 -24.70 51.80 -17.93
CA LYS A 104 -24.72 51.64 -19.41
C LYS A 104 -23.59 52.32 -20.22
N GLU A 105 -22.80 51.51 -20.92
CA GLU A 105 -22.31 51.82 -22.28
C GLU A 105 -22.71 50.67 -23.24
N LYS A 106 -23.76 50.80 -24.06
CA LYS A 106 -23.92 51.64 -25.27
C LYS A 106 -23.51 50.88 -26.54
N GLU A 107 -24.52 50.29 -27.18
CA GLU A 107 -24.44 49.56 -28.44
C GLU A 107 -23.72 50.35 -29.54
N LYS A 108 -22.96 49.63 -30.37
CA LYS A 108 -22.74 50.05 -31.76
C LYS A 108 -22.52 48.83 -32.65
N ASP A 109 -23.51 48.54 -33.50
CA ASP A 109 -23.35 47.63 -34.63
C ASP A 109 -22.31 48.18 -35.63
N ASP A 110 -21.58 47.28 -36.28
CA ASP A 110 -21.02 47.41 -37.64
C ASP A 110 -20.67 46.01 -38.20
N ASP A 111 -21.52 45.49 -39.08
CA ASP A 111 -21.31 44.49 -40.16
C ASP A 111 -20.52 43.16 -39.96
N ALA A 112 -21.13 42.09 -40.47
CA ALA A 112 -20.57 40.73 -40.53
C ALA A 112 -19.67 40.46 -41.76
N MET A 113 -18.70 39.55 -41.62
CA MET A 113 -18.15 38.76 -42.76
C MET A 113 -17.78 37.32 -42.39
N ASP A 114 -18.18 36.42 -43.28
CA ASP A 114 -17.73 35.05 -43.60
C ASP A 114 -17.19 34.09 -42.51
N VAL A 115 -17.97 33.03 -42.30
CA VAL A 115 -17.56 31.76 -41.68
C VAL A 115 -16.90 30.86 -42.74
N ALA A 116 -15.56 30.71 -42.75
CA ALA A 116 -14.85 29.52 -43.30
C ALA A 116 -13.29 29.56 -43.22
N ASP A 117 -12.66 29.14 -42.10
CA ASP A 117 -11.46 28.25 -42.11
C ASP A 117 -11.14 27.76 -40.68
N ALA A 118 -11.59 26.55 -40.31
CA ALA A 118 -11.39 25.97 -38.97
C ALA A 118 -11.22 24.43 -39.00
N ALA A 119 -10.43 23.91 -39.94
CA ALA A 119 -10.30 22.46 -40.17
C ALA A 119 -8.88 22.03 -40.60
N LYS A 120 -7.82 22.53 -39.96
CA LYS A 120 -6.43 22.36 -40.46
C LYS A 120 -5.30 22.01 -39.46
N ASP A 121 -5.47 22.10 -38.13
CA ASP A 121 -4.30 22.02 -37.21
C ASP A 121 -4.15 20.73 -36.39
N GLU A 122 -5.05 19.75 -36.51
CA GLU A 122 -4.87 18.46 -35.79
C GLU A 122 -3.81 17.53 -36.43
N LYS A 123 -3.46 17.73 -37.70
CA LYS A 123 -2.70 16.73 -38.47
C LYS A 123 -1.18 16.72 -38.23
N LYS A 124 -0.70 17.30 -37.12
CA LYS A 124 0.74 17.58 -36.90
C LYS A 124 1.36 16.96 -35.64
N LYS A 125 0.68 16.04 -34.96
CA LYS A 125 1.13 15.44 -33.69
C LYS A 125 1.27 13.91 -33.68
N LYS A 126 1.43 13.26 -34.85
CA LYS A 126 1.56 11.79 -34.99
C LYS A 126 2.81 11.30 -35.78
N GLU A 127 3.81 12.14 -36.01
CA GLU A 127 5.09 11.77 -36.65
C GLU A 127 6.27 11.80 -35.66
N ALA A 128 6.26 10.91 -34.65
CA ALA A 128 7.25 10.93 -33.56
C ALA A 128 7.73 9.54 -33.07
N SER A 129 7.54 8.46 -33.83
CA SER A 129 8.04 7.11 -33.47
C SER A 129 8.09 6.15 -34.67
N ASN A 130 8.93 6.46 -35.67
CA ASN A 130 9.36 5.53 -36.74
C ASN A 130 10.61 6.11 -37.44
N ASP A 131 11.76 6.08 -36.75
CA ASP A 131 13.05 6.57 -37.29
C ASP A 131 13.84 5.44 -37.98
N ASP A 132 13.21 4.83 -38.98
CA ASP A 132 13.69 3.60 -39.61
C ASP A 132 14.73 3.90 -40.71
N GLY A 133 16.01 3.92 -40.32
CA GLY A 133 17.18 3.76 -41.21
C GLY A 133 17.49 4.88 -42.22
N ASN A 134 16.65 5.91 -42.38
CA ASN A 134 16.83 6.92 -43.42
C ASN A 134 17.91 7.95 -43.04
N LYS A 135 19.05 7.91 -43.74
CA LYS A 135 20.20 8.81 -43.53
C LYS A 135 19.87 10.25 -43.91
N THR A 136 19.19 10.96 -43.00
CA THR A 136 18.94 12.40 -43.13
C THR A 136 20.26 13.15 -43.27
N LYS A 137 20.27 14.14 -44.18
CA LYS A 137 21.46 14.98 -44.38
C LYS A 137 21.74 15.74 -43.07
N PRO A 138 23.00 15.87 -42.63
CA PRO A 138 23.32 16.62 -41.42
C PRO A 138 22.74 18.02 -41.54
N LYS A 139 21.96 18.44 -40.53
CA LYS A 139 21.48 19.82 -40.44
C LYS A 139 22.70 20.75 -40.40
N PRO A 140 22.65 21.92 -41.07
CA PRO A 140 23.75 22.87 -40.99
C PRO A 140 24.02 23.23 -39.52
N ALA A 141 25.29 23.23 -39.13
CA ALA A 141 25.69 23.53 -37.76
C ALA A 141 25.22 24.94 -37.37
N MET A 142 24.73 25.07 -36.14
CA MET A 142 24.33 26.37 -35.57
C MET A 142 25.58 27.26 -35.44
N PRO A 143 25.56 28.51 -35.92
CA PRO A 143 26.70 29.42 -35.78
C PRO A 143 27.08 29.61 -34.31
N PHE A 144 28.38 29.71 -34.03
CA PHE A 144 28.93 29.77 -32.67
C PHE A 144 28.28 30.84 -31.79
N LEU A 145 28.06 32.04 -32.33
CA LEU A 145 27.41 33.14 -31.60
C LEU A 145 25.90 32.94 -31.41
N ASP A 146 25.22 32.30 -32.35
CA ASP A 146 23.78 32.03 -32.28
C ASP A 146 23.47 31.00 -31.18
N ALA A 147 24.37 30.03 -30.98
CA ALA A 147 24.25 29.02 -29.95
C ALA A 147 24.13 29.60 -28.53
N PHE A 148 24.78 30.73 -28.21
CA PHE A 148 24.61 31.37 -26.90
C PHE A 148 23.17 31.86 -26.67
N TYR A 149 22.44 32.26 -27.71
CA TYR A 149 21.02 32.59 -27.59
C TYR A 149 20.18 31.32 -27.41
N SER A 150 20.49 30.23 -28.11
CA SER A 150 19.80 28.94 -27.95
C SER A 150 20.05 28.24 -26.60
N LEU A 151 21.13 28.56 -25.87
CA LEU A 151 21.25 28.21 -24.44
C LEU A 151 20.13 28.81 -23.57
N SER A 152 19.45 29.85 -24.05
CA SER A 152 18.31 30.50 -23.39
C SER A 152 16.94 30.00 -23.85
N SER A 153 16.88 28.97 -24.71
CA SER A 153 15.62 28.30 -25.09
C SER A 153 15.01 27.55 -23.91
N ASP A 154 13.69 27.54 -23.79
CA ASP A 154 12.97 26.79 -22.77
C ASP A 154 12.90 25.28 -23.06
N ALA A 155 13.18 24.85 -24.30
CA ALA A 155 13.29 23.45 -24.68
C ALA A 155 14.65 22.82 -24.26
N PRO A 156 14.70 21.80 -23.39
CA PRO A 156 15.97 21.20 -22.93
C PRO A 156 16.83 20.63 -24.05
N ARG A 157 16.20 20.07 -25.10
CA ARG A 157 16.89 19.51 -26.27
C ARG A 157 17.67 20.57 -27.04
N GLU A 158 17.14 21.79 -27.15
CA GLU A 158 17.80 22.89 -27.85
C GLU A 158 18.97 23.44 -27.05
N ARG A 159 18.81 23.60 -25.72
CA ARG A 159 19.92 23.97 -24.82
C ARG A 159 21.08 22.98 -24.93
N ASN A 160 20.79 21.68 -24.98
CA ASN A 160 21.81 20.63 -25.11
C ASN A 160 22.53 20.66 -26.47
N VAL A 161 21.80 20.86 -27.58
CA VAL A 161 22.39 21.01 -28.93
C VAL A 161 23.26 22.26 -29.01
N ALA A 162 22.78 23.39 -28.48
CA ALA A 162 23.53 24.64 -28.46
C ALA A 162 24.81 24.53 -27.62
N ALA A 163 24.74 23.91 -26.44
CA ALA A 163 25.91 23.60 -25.62
C ALA A 163 26.91 22.71 -26.37
N HIS A 164 26.44 21.67 -27.07
CA HIS A 164 27.31 20.83 -27.89
C HIS A 164 28.00 21.64 -29.00
N CYS A 165 27.28 22.49 -29.74
CA CYS A 165 27.88 23.34 -30.79
C CYS A 165 28.99 24.26 -30.24
N ILE A 166 28.78 24.88 -29.07
CA ILE A 166 29.78 25.71 -28.40
C ILE A 166 31.01 24.88 -28.02
N LEU A 167 30.83 23.69 -27.43
CA LEU A 167 31.93 22.85 -26.99
C LEU A 167 32.71 22.24 -28.16
N THR A 168 32.05 21.86 -29.26
CA THR A 168 32.73 21.37 -30.47
C THR A 168 33.55 22.46 -31.16
N HIS A 169 33.05 23.71 -31.21
CA HIS A 169 33.80 24.84 -31.76
C HIS A 169 35.07 25.14 -30.95
N LEU A 170 34.98 25.07 -29.63
CA LEU A 170 36.08 25.42 -28.72
C LEU A 170 37.09 24.27 -28.50
N PHE A 171 36.69 23.02 -28.67
CA PHE A 171 37.52 21.84 -28.44
C PHE A 171 37.37 20.79 -29.56
N PRO A 172 37.68 21.13 -30.83
CA PRO A 172 37.45 20.24 -31.98
C PRO A 172 38.14 18.88 -31.83
N SER A 173 39.37 18.87 -31.31
CA SER A 173 40.18 17.66 -31.09
C SER A 173 39.65 16.71 -29.99
N ALA A 174 38.58 17.08 -29.27
CA ALA A 174 37.99 16.24 -28.21
C ALA A 174 36.90 15.27 -28.72
N GLY A 175 36.40 15.47 -29.95
CA GLY A 175 35.25 14.72 -30.48
C GLY A 175 35.59 13.47 -31.31
N GLU A 176 36.71 13.49 -32.04
CA GLU A 176 37.05 12.44 -33.01
C GLU A 176 38.41 11.82 -32.69
N GLY A 177 38.42 10.53 -32.33
CA GLY A 177 39.62 9.71 -32.13
C GLY A 177 40.27 9.32 -33.47
N ASN A 178 40.66 10.33 -34.24
CA ASN A 178 41.21 10.16 -35.58
C ASN A 178 42.73 9.93 -35.48
N ASP A 179 43.14 8.66 -35.37
CA ASP A 179 44.55 8.20 -35.33
C ASP A 179 45.32 8.42 -36.66
N GLY A 180 45.00 9.50 -37.40
CA GLY A 180 45.57 9.87 -38.69
C GLY A 180 46.78 10.80 -38.54
N ASP A 181 47.95 10.29 -38.93
CA ASP A 181 49.33 10.82 -38.78
C ASP A 181 49.62 12.12 -39.59
N ASN A 182 48.73 13.12 -39.54
CA ASN A 182 48.82 14.40 -40.26
C ASN A 182 49.45 15.50 -39.37
N ASP A 183 50.77 15.43 -39.20
CA ASP A 183 51.58 16.14 -38.19
C ASP A 183 51.70 17.69 -38.34
N ASP A 184 51.22 18.28 -39.43
CA ASP A 184 51.39 19.72 -39.76
C ASP A 184 50.10 20.57 -39.62
N GLY A 185 49.07 20.05 -38.96
CA GLY A 185 47.76 20.71 -38.82
C GLY A 185 47.65 21.72 -37.67
N ASP A 186 47.37 22.99 -38.00
CA ASP A 186 47.24 24.17 -37.13
C ASP A 186 46.04 24.10 -36.16
N ASN A 187 46.04 23.10 -35.27
CA ASN A 187 44.97 22.78 -34.30
C ASN A 187 45.06 23.62 -33.02
N ASP A 188 45.40 24.90 -33.13
CA ASP A 188 45.41 25.81 -32.00
C ASP A 188 43.98 26.03 -31.49
N VAL A 189 43.74 25.69 -30.22
CA VAL A 189 42.49 26.00 -29.52
C VAL A 189 42.31 27.53 -29.55
N PRO A 190 41.18 28.06 -30.06
CA PRO A 190 40.99 29.51 -30.20
C PRO A 190 40.83 30.15 -28.82
N LEU A 191 41.97 30.50 -28.19
CA LEU A 191 42.03 30.92 -26.79
C LEU A 191 41.16 32.16 -26.52
N GLN A 192 41.09 33.07 -27.48
CA GLN A 192 40.22 34.25 -27.43
C GLN A 192 38.73 33.88 -27.45
N ASP A 193 38.31 32.94 -28.29
CA ASP A 193 36.92 32.42 -28.28
C ASP A 193 36.61 31.67 -26.99
N ALA A 194 37.58 30.94 -26.42
CA ALA A 194 37.43 30.24 -25.15
C ALA A 194 37.35 31.21 -23.94
N SER A 195 38.16 32.27 -23.96
CA SER A 195 38.15 33.37 -22.97
C SER A 195 36.84 34.16 -23.04
N TYR A 196 36.38 34.48 -24.27
CA TYR A 196 35.08 35.08 -24.55
C TYR A 196 33.92 34.18 -24.08
N ALA A 197 33.94 32.89 -24.44
CA ALA A 197 32.93 31.92 -24.06
C ALA A 197 32.85 31.77 -22.54
N LEU A 198 33.97 31.65 -21.82
CA LEU A 198 33.98 31.58 -20.36
C LEU A 198 33.28 32.79 -19.73
N GLY A 199 33.62 34.00 -20.18
CA GLY A 199 32.96 35.22 -19.71
C GLY A 199 31.46 35.24 -20.04
N ARG A 200 31.10 34.92 -21.28
CA ARG A 200 29.70 34.94 -21.75
C ARG A 200 28.83 33.88 -21.07
N LEU A 201 29.40 32.71 -20.80
CA LEU A 201 28.75 31.63 -20.04
C LEU A 201 28.51 32.05 -18.58
N MET A 202 29.49 32.69 -17.93
CA MET A 202 29.31 33.21 -16.57
C MET A 202 28.29 34.35 -16.48
N ASP A 203 28.27 35.28 -17.44
CA ASP A 203 27.29 36.37 -17.49
C ASP A 203 25.86 35.82 -17.65
N GLY A 204 25.69 34.78 -18.46
CA GLY A 204 24.41 34.11 -18.68
C GLY A 204 23.82 33.43 -17.44
N LEU A 205 24.63 33.11 -16.43
CA LEU A 205 24.16 32.59 -15.13
C LEU A 205 23.31 33.63 -14.37
N CYS A 206 23.56 34.92 -14.57
CA CYS A 206 22.81 36.01 -13.95
C CYS A 206 21.55 36.41 -14.75
N SER A 207 21.18 35.66 -15.79
CA SER A 207 19.91 35.85 -16.51
C SER A 207 18.72 35.55 -15.60
N GLY A 208 17.66 36.36 -15.70
CA GLY A 208 16.40 36.14 -14.98
C GLY A 208 15.62 34.89 -15.41
N ARG A 209 15.84 34.41 -16.64
CA ARG A 209 15.14 33.24 -17.18
C ARG A 209 15.72 31.94 -16.62
N ALA A 210 14.87 31.09 -16.05
CA ALA A 210 15.28 29.80 -15.48
C ALA A 210 15.90 28.86 -16.54
N GLY A 211 15.31 28.78 -17.74
CA GLY A 211 15.85 28.00 -18.86
C GLY A 211 17.28 28.42 -19.24
N ALA A 212 17.53 29.74 -19.31
CA ALA A 212 18.86 30.28 -19.57
C ALA A 212 19.87 29.87 -18.49
N ARG A 213 19.55 30.03 -17.20
CA ARG A 213 20.45 29.62 -16.10
C ARG A 213 20.83 28.14 -16.17
N GLN A 214 19.89 27.27 -16.56
CA GLN A 214 20.16 25.86 -16.80
C GLN A 214 21.07 25.62 -18.02
N GLY A 215 20.81 26.27 -19.16
CA GLY A 215 21.61 26.09 -20.38
C GLY A 215 23.04 26.63 -20.23
N TYR A 216 23.18 27.85 -19.72
CA TYR A 216 24.48 28.46 -19.43
C TYR A 216 25.27 27.65 -18.39
N GLY A 217 24.64 27.17 -17.32
CA GLY A 217 25.29 26.29 -16.33
C GLY A 217 25.68 24.91 -16.90
N GLY A 218 24.81 24.30 -17.71
CA GLY A 218 25.10 23.03 -18.38
C GLY A 218 26.29 23.13 -19.33
N CYS A 219 26.30 24.15 -20.20
CA CYS A 219 27.42 24.43 -21.10
C CYS A 219 28.70 24.79 -20.34
N LEU A 220 28.61 25.58 -19.26
CA LEU A 220 29.75 25.91 -18.41
C LEU A 220 30.34 24.67 -17.72
N SER A 221 29.51 23.72 -17.27
CA SER A 221 29.99 22.45 -16.70
C SER A 221 30.84 21.66 -17.71
N GLY A 222 30.39 21.56 -18.96
CA GLY A 222 31.16 20.92 -20.03
C GLY A 222 32.42 21.69 -20.42
N PHE A 223 32.33 23.03 -20.51
CA PHE A 223 33.46 23.90 -20.83
C PHE A 223 34.56 23.80 -19.78
N LEU A 224 34.21 23.87 -18.49
CA LEU A 224 35.16 23.76 -17.38
C LEU A 224 35.83 22.38 -17.35
N GLN A 225 35.09 21.31 -17.66
CA GLN A 225 35.66 19.97 -17.74
C GLN A 225 36.74 19.90 -18.84
N LEU A 226 36.40 20.29 -20.07
CA LEU A 226 37.31 20.25 -21.21
C LEU A 226 38.49 21.23 -21.04
N ALA A 227 38.25 22.48 -20.63
CA ALA A 227 39.28 23.51 -20.46
C ALA A 227 40.33 23.17 -19.38
N MET A 228 39.99 22.30 -18.42
CA MET A 228 40.91 21.81 -17.39
C MET A 228 41.62 20.50 -17.77
N THR A 229 41.07 19.69 -18.67
CA THR A 229 41.72 18.45 -19.14
C THR A 229 42.59 18.66 -20.38
N THR A 230 42.14 19.52 -21.31
CA THR A 230 42.82 19.81 -22.57
C THR A 230 44.08 20.64 -22.30
N LYS A 231 45.20 20.17 -22.85
CA LYS A 231 46.50 20.84 -22.75
C LYS A 231 46.89 21.45 -24.08
N LEU A 232 47.45 22.65 -24.01
CA LEU A 232 48.11 23.31 -25.13
C LEU A 232 49.52 22.71 -25.36
N PRO A 233 50.20 23.01 -26.48
CA PRO A 233 51.55 22.51 -26.77
C PRO A 233 52.60 22.85 -25.68
N GLU A 234 52.40 23.93 -24.92
CA GLU A 234 53.23 24.31 -23.77
C GLU A 234 53.06 23.39 -22.53
N GLY A 235 52.09 22.47 -22.55
CA GLY A 235 51.73 21.61 -21.43
C GLY A 235 50.83 22.25 -20.37
N THR A 236 50.57 23.56 -20.49
CA THR A 236 49.53 24.31 -19.76
C THR A 236 48.14 23.81 -20.15
N THR A 237 47.17 23.89 -19.25
CA THR A 237 45.75 23.65 -19.59
C THR A 237 45.16 24.88 -20.26
N VAL A 238 44.11 24.73 -21.08
CA VAL A 238 43.43 25.87 -21.73
C VAL A 238 42.97 26.90 -20.69
N MET A 239 42.37 26.45 -19.57
CA MET A 239 42.01 27.33 -18.46
C MET A 239 43.23 27.98 -17.78
N GLY A 240 44.37 27.29 -17.72
CA GLY A 240 45.62 27.86 -17.19
C GLY A 240 46.19 28.97 -18.08
N ALA A 241 45.99 28.89 -19.40
CA ALA A 241 46.36 29.96 -20.33
C ALA A 241 45.40 31.16 -20.24
N ILE A 242 44.07 30.93 -20.19
CA ILE A 242 43.08 32.00 -19.96
C ILE A 242 43.36 32.72 -18.63
N ALA A 243 43.69 31.97 -17.58
CA ALA A 243 44.03 32.53 -16.26
C ALA A 243 45.34 33.35 -16.26
N ALA A 244 46.28 33.05 -17.16
CA ALA A 244 47.50 33.84 -17.33
C ALA A 244 47.20 35.13 -18.12
N GLU A 245 46.56 35.01 -19.29
CA GLU A 245 46.18 36.13 -20.17
C GLU A 245 45.39 37.19 -19.40
N GLN A 246 44.35 36.80 -18.64
CA GLN A 246 43.54 37.73 -17.85
C GLN A 246 44.22 38.24 -16.56
N SER A 247 45.43 37.76 -16.22
CA SER A 247 46.19 38.23 -15.05
C SER A 247 47.20 39.33 -15.36
N ASP A 248 47.72 39.38 -16.59
CA ASP A 248 48.75 40.36 -16.99
C ASP A 248 48.18 41.80 -17.15
N ASP A 249 46.87 41.94 -17.34
CA ASP A 249 46.14 43.24 -17.37
C ASP A 249 45.91 43.88 -15.97
N ALA A 250 46.14 43.15 -14.87
CA ALA A 250 45.70 43.53 -13.53
C ALA A 250 46.82 44.16 -12.67
N ASP A 251 47.05 45.47 -12.83
CA ASP A 251 47.88 46.34 -11.97
C ASP A 251 49.18 45.69 -11.43
N ALA A 252 50.22 45.65 -12.29
CA ALA A 252 51.52 45.02 -11.99
C ALA A 252 52.24 45.51 -10.71
N ASP A 253 51.83 46.65 -10.14
CA ASP A 253 52.35 47.16 -8.86
C ASP A 253 51.94 46.31 -7.63
N ALA A 254 51.03 45.34 -7.78
CA ALA A 254 50.60 44.45 -6.70
C ALA A 254 51.43 43.16 -6.52
N ALA A 255 52.44 42.92 -7.38
CA ALA A 255 52.95 41.57 -7.67
C ALA A 255 54.09 41.01 -6.77
N ASP A 256 54.29 41.50 -5.55
CA ASP A 256 55.44 41.09 -4.69
C ASP A 256 55.25 39.73 -3.96
N ASP A 257 54.03 39.16 -3.95
CA ASP A 257 53.76 37.80 -3.45
C ASP A 257 53.52 36.84 -4.64
N GLY A 258 54.62 36.25 -5.14
CA GLY A 258 54.72 35.55 -6.43
C GLY A 258 53.95 34.22 -6.60
N GLY A 259 52.85 34.02 -5.87
CA GLY A 259 51.99 32.84 -5.99
C GLY A 259 50.99 32.95 -7.15
N ARG A 260 51.38 32.51 -8.35
CA ARG A 260 50.42 32.31 -9.47
C ARG A 260 49.22 31.50 -9.02
N SER A 261 48.01 32.08 -9.13
CA SER A 261 46.78 31.41 -8.70
C SER A 261 46.52 30.13 -9.51
N SER A 262 45.99 29.08 -8.88
CA SER A 262 45.64 27.87 -9.62
C SER A 262 44.42 28.12 -10.53
N PRO A 263 44.25 27.39 -11.64
CA PRO A 263 43.11 27.59 -12.54
C PRO A 263 41.75 27.50 -11.83
N ALA A 264 41.61 26.63 -10.83
CA ALA A 264 40.40 26.53 -10.02
C ALA A 264 40.18 27.76 -9.09
N ALA A 265 41.26 28.39 -8.60
CA ALA A 265 41.17 29.64 -7.84
C ALA A 265 40.78 30.83 -8.73
N PHE A 266 41.33 30.90 -9.94
CA PHE A 266 40.96 31.89 -10.96
C PHE A 266 39.47 31.77 -11.34
N VAL A 267 38.99 30.57 -11.67
CA VAL A 267 37.56 30.32 -11.99
C VAL A 267 36.65 30.72 -10.82
N ARG A 268 37.07 30.50 -9.57
CA ARG A 268 36.34 31.00 -8.39
C ARG A 268 36.32 32.54 -8.35
N ALA A 269 37.45 33.19 -8.55
CA ALA A 269 37.55 34.65 -8.51
C ALA A 269 36.67 35.32 -9.58
N GLU A 270 36.72 34.84 -10.83
CA GLU A 270 35.92 35.40 -11.94
C GLU A 270 34.41 35.14 -11.76
N LEU A 271 34.03 33.96 -11.25
CA LEU A 271 32.64 33.68 -10.89
C LEU A 271 32.15 34.61 -9.77
N LEU A 272 32.96 34.84 -8.73
CA LEU A 272 32.62 35.75 -7.64
C LEU A 272 32.48 37.20 -8.13
N LYS A 273 33.38 37.65 -9.01
CA LYS A 273 33.36 38.99 -9.64
C LYS A 273 32.06 39.20 -10.43
N ARG A 274 31.63 38.24 -11.26
CA ARG A 274 30.43 38.34 -12.12
C ARG A 274 29.10 38.11 -11.39
N THR A 275 29.11 37.38 -10.27
CA THR A 275 27.88 37.04 -9.50
C THR A 275 27.73 37.81 -8.18
N THR A 276 28.66 38.71 -7.86
CA THR A 276 28.49 39.66 -6.77
C THR A 276 27.77 40.89 -7.30
N PHE A 277 26.52 41.09 -6.85
CA PHE A 277 25.78 42.31 -7.10
C PHE A 277 26.54 43.52 -6.54
N SER A 278 27.24 44.25 -7.41
CA SER A 278 27.92 45.49 -7.09
C SER A 278 26.86 46.58 -6.92
N SER A 279 26.48 46.84 -5.67
CA SER A 279 25.66 48.02 -5.34
C SER A 279 26.34 49.25 -5.95
N PRO A 280 25.67 50.01 -6.84
CA PRO A 280 26.32 51.09 -7.58
C PRO A 280 26.90 52.10 -6.60
N VAL A 281 28.23 52.28 -6.66
CA VAL A 281 28.98 53.16 -5.75
C VAL A 281 28.30 54.52 -5.70
N THR A 282 28.02 55.02 -4.50
CA THR A 282 26.99 56.03 -4.21
C THR A 282 27.29 57.42 -4.80
N GLY A 283 27.15 57.54 -6.13
CA GLY A 283 27.02 58.81 -6.82
C GLY A 283 25.76 59.53 -6.36
N LYS A 284 25.83 60.85 -6.17
CA LYS A 284 24.76 61.66 -5.57
C LYS A 284 23.56 61.93 -6.50
N GLY A 285 23.32 61.06 -7.48
CA GLY A 285 22.09 61.07 -8.27
C GLY A 285 20.98 60.29 -7.55
N GLY A 286 19.74 60.73 -7.66
CA GLY A 286 18.59 60.06 -7.04
C GLY A 286 18.32 58.69 -7.65
N HIS A 287 18.89 57.63 -7.08
CA HIS A 287 18.68 56.27 -7.57
C HIS A 287 17.29 55.75 -7.17
N LYS A 288 16.46 55.42 -8.17
CA LYS A 288 15.35 54.47 -8.00
C LYS A 288 15.90 53.20 -7.35
N LYS A 289 15.20 52.64 -6.35
CA LYS A 289 15.55 51.34 -5.75
C LYS A 289 15.62 50.30 -6.87
N LYS A 290 16.82 49.76 -7.17
CA LYS A 290 16.95 48.64 -8.11
C LYS A 290 16.12 47.47 -7.61
N GLY A 291 15.40 46.80 -8.52
CA GLY A 291 14.48 45.72 -8.17
C GLY A 291 15.20 44.54 -7.52
N GLY A 292 14.58 43.93 -6.50
CA GLY A 292 15.12 42.76 -5.81
C GLY A 292 15.22 41.48 -6.67
N SER A 293 14.73 41.53 -7.91
CA SER A 293 14.91 40.51 -8.95
C SER A 293 16.37 40.43 -9.43
N GLU A 294 17.00 41.55 -9.79
CA GLU A 294 18.40 41.58 -10.25
C GLU A 294 19.35 41.04 -9.17
N GLU A 295 19.11 41.38 -7.91
CA GLU A 295 19.86 40.83 -6.77
C GLU A 295 19.63 39.30 -6.63
N ARG A 296 18.37 38.84 -6.71
CA ARG A 296 17.97 37.42 -6.66
C ARG A 296 18.64 36.62 -7.77
N ASP A 297 18.66 37.14 -8.99
CA ASP A 297 19.23 36.50 -10.18
C ASP A 297 20.76 36.39 -10.08
N CYS A 298 21.46 37.40 -9.54
CA CYS A 298 22.88 37.27 -9.21
C CYS A 298 23.17 36.17 -8.18
N LYS A 299 22.32 35.99 -7.16
CA LYS A 299 22.50 34.90 -6.17
C LYS A 299 22.28 33.52 -6.79
N PHE A 300 21.25 33.36 -7.63
CA PHE A 300 21.07 32.12 -8.39
C PHE A 300 22.22 31.90 -9.38
N GLY A 301 22.71 32.94 -10.05
CA GLY A 301 23.87 32.84 -10.93
C GLY A 301 25.12 32.34 -10.21
N ARG A 302 25.37 32.80 -8.99
CA ARG A 302 26.43 32.23 -8.13
C ARG A 302 26.19 30.74 -7.87
N LEU A 303 24.99 30.36 -7.45
CA LEU A 303 24.68 28.95 -7.15
C LEU A 303 24.85 28.04 -8.37
N PHE A 304 24.28 28.41 -9.52
CA PHE A 304 24.40 27.65 -10.77
C PHE A 304 25.87 27.57 -11.24
N GLY A 305 26.65 28.64 -11.09
CA GLY A 305 28.09 28.62 -11.39
C GLY A 305 28.88 27.67 -10.50
N ILE A 306 28.63 27.66 -9.18
CA ILE A 306 29.27 26.72 -8.26
C ILE A 306 28.87 25.28 -8.59
N LEU A 307 27.59 25.02 -8.85
CA LEU A 307 27.11 23.70 -9.31
C LEU A 307 27.77 23.26 -10.63
N SER A 308 28.04 24.20 -11.55
CA SER A 308 28.75 23.92 -12.81
C SER A 308 30.21 23.52 -12.56
N VAL A 309 30.90 24.22 -11.64
CA VAL A 309 32.26 23.86 -11.21
C VAL A 309 32.26 22.47 -10.54
N VAL A 310 31.29 22.18 -9.68
CA VAL A 310 31.19 20.86 -9.02
C VAL A 310 30.92 19.74 -10.04
N ARG A 311 29.97 19.93 -10.96
CA ARG A 311 29.56 18.91 -11.95
C ARG A 311 30.60 18.66 -13.04
N SER A 312 31.39 19.68 -13.38
CA SER A 312 32.57 19.51 -14.26
C SER A 312 33.64 18.56 -13.69
N GLY A 313 33.54 18.20 -12.40
CA GLY A 313 34.48 17.33 -11.70
C GLY A 313 35.85 17.95 -11.45
N THR A 314 36.07 19.20 -11.85
CA THR A 314 37.38 19.87 -11.81
C THR A 314 37.97 19.98 -10.41
N LEU A 315 37.14 20.12 -9.38
CA LEU A 315 37.57 20.12 -7.97
C LEU A 315 38.21 18.79 -7.52
N ARG A 316 38.13 17.71 -8.32
CA ARG A 316 38.75 16.42 -8.02
C ARG A 316 40.26 16.38 -8.33
N GLY A 317 40.82 17.31 -9.11
CA GLY A 317 42.23 17.31 -9.51
C GLY A 317 43.18 17.35 -8.31
N ASP A 318 44.24 16.54 -8.28
CA ASP A 318 45.17 16.46 -7.13
C ASP A 318 45.93 17.78 -6.87
N ASP A 319 45.97 18.67 -7.86
CA ASP A 319 46.53 20.03 -7.83
C ASP A 319 45.61 21.08 -7.17
N VAL A 320 44.31 20.80 -7.02
CA VAL A 320 43.34 21.75 -6.46
C VAL A 320 43.62 22.02 -4.96
N PRO A 321 43.93 23.26 -4.55
CA PRO A 321 44.19 23.58 -3.15
C PRO A 321 42.92 23.49 -2.29
N GLN A 322 43.04 23.00 -1.06
CA GLN A 322 41.90 22.88 -0.13
C GLN A 322 41.20 24.23 0.10
N SER A 323 41.94 25.34 0.14
CA SER A 323 41.40 26.70 0.27
C SER A 323 40.44 27.11 -0.84
N VAL A 324 40.50 26.49 -2.03
CA VAL A 324 39.53 26.72 -3.11
C VAL A 324 38.23 25.97 -2.82
N VAL A 325 38.31 24.74 -2.32
CA VAL A 325 37.15 23.91 -1.94
C VAL A 325 36.44 24.51 -0.71
N ASP A 326 37.21 24.88 0.32
CA ASP A 326 36.73 25.59 1.51
C ASP A 326 36.12 26.96 1.12
N GLY A 327 36.68 27.62 0.11
CA GLY A 327 36.14 28.84 -0.48
C GLY A 327 34.75 28.63 -1.08
N TYR A 328 34.58 27.62 -1.95
CA TYR A 328 33.27 27.29 -2.54
C TYR A 328 32.26 26.84 -1.47
N ALA A 329 32.69 26.09 -0.45
CA ALA A 329 31.85 25.73 0.69
C ALA A 329 31.41 26.99 1.48
N SER A 330 32.29 27.97 1.66
CA SER A 330 31.95 29.26 2.28
C SER A 330 30.90 30.01 1.45
N ASP A 331 31.08 30.09 0.13
CA ASP A 331 30.16 30.81 -0.76
C ASP A 331 28.75 30.21 -0.73
N LEU A 332 28.64 28.88 -0.63
CA LEU A 332 27.37 28.17 -0.49
C LEU A 332 26.75 28.36 0.91
N VAL A 333 27.54 28.33 1.98
CA VAL A 333 27.06 28.65 3.35
C VAL A 333 26.57 30.10 3.45
N ASP A 334 27.21 31.03 2.73
CA ASP A 334 26.79 32.43 2.73
C ASP A 334 25.59 32.69 1.79
N LEU A 335 25.40 31.88 0.74
CA LEU A 335 24.14 31.80 -0.02
C LEU A 335 23.00 31.22 0.84
N TYR A 336 23.24 30.15 1.59
CA TYR A 336 22.26 29.57 2.51
C TYR A 336 21.75 30.60 3.53
N ARG A 337 22.68 31.37 4.12
CA ARG A 337 22.39 32.38 5.13
C ARG A 337 21.68 33.62 4.60
N TYR A 338 21.63 33.83 3.28
CA TYR A 338 21.25 35.09 2.68
C TYR A 338 19.76 35.42 2.80
N LYS A 339 18.86 34.55 2.31
CA LYS A 339 17.39 34.66 2.42
C LYS A 339 16.78 33.26 2.48
N SER A 340 15.61 33.11 3.10
CA SER A 340 14.94 31.81 3.32
C SER A 340 14.79 30.98 2.04
N TRP A 341 14.32 31.59 0.96
CA TRP A 341 14.15 30.95 -0.36
C TRP A 341 15.44 30.44 -1.02
N MET A 342 16.63 30.82 -0.53
CA MET A 342 17.91 30.32 -1.02
C MET A 342 18.45 29.14 -0.19
N ARG A 343 17.92 28.90 1.02
CA ARG A 343 18.45 27.87 1.95
C ARG A 343 18.52 26.49 1.30
N GLU A 344 17.39 26.02 0.79
CA GLU A 344 17.24 24.71 0.15
C GLU A 344 18.16 24.52 -1.06
N SER A 345 18.15 25.47 -2.00
CA SER A 345 18.98 25.36 -3.20
C SER A 345 20.48 25.44 -2.86
N ALA A 346 20.85 26.22 -1.84
CA ALA A 346 22.22 26.29 -1.35
C ALA A 346 22.64 25.03 -0.57
N SER A 347 21.79 24.44 0.27
CA SER A 347 22.09 23.19 0.99
C SER A 347 22.23 22.01 0.03
N PHE A 348 21.40 21.94 -1.01
CA PHE A 348 21.61 21.02 -2.13
C PHE A 348 22.97 21.25 -2.80
N GLY A 349 23.37 22.52 -3.01
CA GLY A 349 24.70 22.87 -3.51
C GLY A 349 25.85 22.38 -2.62
N ILE A 350 25.71 22.43 -1.29
CA ILE A 350 26.72 21.88 -0.35
C ILE A 350 26.73 20.35 -0.40
N ALA A 351 25.55 19.70 -0.46
CA ALA A 351 25.41 18.26 -0.56
C ALA A 351 26.01 17.70 -1.86
N GLU A 352 25.82 18.39 -2.99
CA GLU A 352 26.45 18.09 -4.29
C GLU A 352 27.96 18.32 -4.23
N LEU A 353 28.42 19.46 -3.68
CA LEU A 353 29.85 19.76 -3.52
C LEU A 353 30.57 18.65 -2.75
N ILE A 354 30.08 18.27 -1.57
CA ILE A 354 30.69 17.21 -0.75
C ILE A 354 30.55 15.85 -1.44
N GLY A 355 29.36 15.52 -1.96
CA GLY A 355 29.09 14.28 -2.68
C GLY A 355 29.98 14.07 -3.92
N SER A 356 30.38 15.16 -4.59
CA SER A 356 31.25 15.10 -5.77
C SER A 356 32.61 14.43 -5.50
N PHE A 357 33.11 14.45 -4.27
CA PHE A 357 34.36 13.79 -3.88
C PHE A 357 34.23 12.26 -3.71
N PHE A 358 33.01 11.71 -3.80
CA PHE A 358 32.68 10.28 -3.57
C PHE A 358 32.01 9.63 -4.82
N PRO A 359 32.76 9.38 -5.92
CA PRO A 359 32.21 8.86 -7.17
C PRO A 359 31.62 7.42 -7.02
N PRO A 360 30.35 7.16 -7.41
CA PRO A 360 29.68 5.87 -7.20
C PRO A 360 30.42 4.64 -7.76
N GLN A 361 30.99 4.76 -8.96
CA GLN A 361 31.58 3.62 -9.68
C GLN A 361 32.75 2.95 -8.94
N GLN A 362 33.50 3.68 -8.09
CA GLN A 362 34.66 3.11 -7.41
C GLN A 362 34.27 2.02 -6.40
N GLN A 363 33.04 2.03 -5.86
CA GLN A 363 32.58 1.00 -4.94
C GLN A 363 32.44 -0.38 -5.62
N LYS A 364 31.64 -0.47 -6.70
CA LYS A 364 31.40 -1.73 -7.44
C LYS A 364 32.72 -2.34 -7.94
N GLN A 365 33.63 -1.54 -8.52
CA GLN A 365 34.90 -2.07 -9.04
C GLN A 365 35.89 -2.51 -7.95
N GLN A 366 35.97 -1.80 -6.81
CA GLN A 366 36.84 -2.23 -5.71
C GLN A 366 36.37 -3.54 -5.06
N ARG A 367 35.05 -3.75 -4.88
CA ARG A 367 34.52 -4.97 -4.23
C ARG A 367 34.83 -6.23 -5.06
N ARG A 368 34.63 -6.20 -6.40
CA ARG A 368 34.98 -7.32 -7.30
C ARG A 368 36.48 -7.68 -7.30
N ARG A 369 37.37 -6.73 -6.97
CA ARG A 369 38.82 -6.99 -6.85
C ARG A 369 39.24 -7.51 -5.46
N SER A 370 38.52 -7.17 -4.39
CA SER A 370 38.87 -7.63 -3.03
C SER A 370 38.46 -9.07 -2.73
N SER A 371 37.34 -9.56 -3.26
CA SER A 371 36.89 -10.94 -3.01
C SER A 371 37.86 -12.00 -3.54
N LYS A 372 38.45 -11.76 -4.72
CA LYS A 372 39.35 -12.71 -5.40
C LYS A 372 40.80 -12.70 -4.91
N LYS A 373 41.15 -11.91 -3.88
CA LYS A 373 42.53 -11.80 -3.36
C LYS A 373 42.61 -11.44 -1.87
N GLN A 374 42.08 -12.32 -1.02
CA GLN A 374 42.03 -12.18 0.45
C GLN A 374 43.42 -12.32 1.15
N GLY A 375 44.41 -11.56 0.70
CA GLY A 375 45.73 -11.46 1.32
C GLY A 375 45.72 -10.50 2.52
N LYS A 376 46.19 -10.96 3.68
CA LYS A 376 46.15 -10.19 4.95
C LYS A 376 46.84 -8.82 4.87
N GLY A 377 46.18 -7.80 5.42
CA GLY A 377 46.89 -6.82 6.26
C GLY A 377 47.29 -5.47 5.65
N LYS A 378 46.48 -4.87 4.78
CA LYS A 378 46.49 -3.40 4.59
C LYS A 378 45.05 -2.87 4.60
N GLY A 379 44.75 -1.95 5.52
CA GLY A 379 43.47 -1.25 5.55
C GLY A 379 43.30 -0.36 4.31
N LYS A 380 42.06 -0.16 3.86
CA LYS A 380 41.76 0.83 2.82
C LYS A 380 41.96 2.23 3.39
N THR A 381 42.99 2.92 2.94
CA THR A 381 43.11 4.37 3.17
C THR A 381 42.13 5.10 2.25
N VAL A 382 41.42 6.09 2.79
CA VAL A 382 40.58 7.02 2.03
C VAL A 382 41.40 7.67 0.91
N SER A 383 40.79 7.89 -0.26
CA SER A 383 41.44 8.65 -1.33
C SER A 383 41.78 10.07 -0.86
N ALA A 384 42.82 10.69 -1.45
CA ALA A 384 43.14 12.09 -1.17
C ALA A 384 41.95 13.00 -1.54
N VAL A 385 41.33 12.72 -2.69
CA VAL A 385 40.09 13.35 -3.18
C VAL A 385 38.97 13.31 -2.14
N GLY A 386 38.60 12.13 -1.61
CA GLY A 386 37.52 11.98 -0.64
C GLY A 386 37.75 12.76 0.66
N ARG A 387 38.99 12.83 1.13
CA ARG A 387 39.35 13.61 2.34
C ARG A 387 39.20 15.12 2.14
N ARG A 388 39.40 15.67 0.94
CA ARG A 388 39.18 17.11 0.68
C ARG A 388 37.72 17.53 0.81
N GLY A 389 36.78 16.67 0.39
CA GLY A 389 35.35 16.90 0.59
C GLY A 389 34.94 16.90 2.08
N LEU A 390 35.50 15.98 2.87
CA LEU A 390 35.27 15.93 4.32
C LEU A 390 35.97 17.06 5.07
N GLN A 391 37.17 17.48 4.66
CA GLN A 391 37.85 18.64 5.22
C GLN A 391 37.08 19.94 4.96
N ALA A 392 36.44 20.09 3.79
CA ALA A 392 35.56 21.23 3.55
C ALA A 392 34.30 21.18 4.43
N ALA A 393 33.77 19.99 4.70
CA ALA A 393 32.68 19.81 5.65
C ALA A 393 33.10 20.18 7.08
N GLU A 394 34.25 19.69 7.55
CA GLU A 394 34.83 19.91 8.89
C GLU A 394 35.28 21.37 9.12
N ASN A 395 36.00 21.97 8.16
CA ASN A 395 36.55 23.33 8.27
C ASN A 395 35.46 24.41 8.17
N VAL A 396 34.44 24.19 7.33
CA VAL A 396 33.53 25.26 6.89
C VAL A 396 32.08 24.96 7.22
N VAL A 397 31.56 23.78 6.84
CA VAL A 397 30.13 23.48 6.94
C VAL A 397 29.71 23.23 8.39
N VAL A 398 30.35 22.31 9.10
CA VAL A 398 30.00 21.99 10.49
C VAL A 398 30.12 23.24 11.39
N PRO A 399 31.22 24.03 11.39
CA PRO A 399 31.37 25.16 12.30
C PRO A 399 30.47 26.36 11.96
N ARG A 400 30.17 26.62 10.68
CA ARG A 400 29.38 27.80 10.27
C ARG A 400 27.89 27.50 10.09
N LEU A 401 27.50 26.25 9.80
CA LEU A 401 26.13 25.89 9.47
C LEU A 401 25.48 24.95 10.49
N LEU A 402 26.18 23.95 11.05
CA LEU A 402 25.55 22.95 11.94
C LEU A 402 25.75 23.24 13.44
N LEU A 403 26.89 23.84 13.83
CA LEU A 403 27.21 24.21 15.22
C LEU A 403 26.77 25.62 15.64
N ARG A 404 26.32 26.47 14.71
CA ARG A 404 25.90 27.83 15.05
C ARG A 404 24.52 27.84 15.70
N ARG A 405 24.47 28.06 17.01
CA ARG A 405 23.23 28.42 17.74
C ARG A 405 22.59 29.67 17.13
N PRO A 406 21.25 29.80 17.12
CA PRO A 406 20.57 31.05 16.79
C PRO A 406 21.10 32.18 17.68
N ASP A 407 21.51 33.31 17.10
CA ASP A 407 22.32 34.32 17.81
C ASP A 407 21.63 34.98 19.04
N ASN A 408 20.32 34.76 19.21
CA ASN A 408 19.52 35.31 20.30
C ASN A 408 19.47 34.43 21.56
N SER A 409 19.85 33.13 21.50
CA SER A 409 19.74 32.22 22.65
C SER A 409 20.98 32.30 23.57
N ARG A 410 21.07 33.41 24.31
CA ARG A 410 22.05 33.59 25.39
C ARG A 410 21.74 32.64 26.56
N ILE A 411 22.33 31.46 26.53
CA ILE A 411 22.30 30.51 27.65
C ILE A 411 23.25 31.03 28.72
N ASP A 412 22.70 31.65 29.76
CA ASP A 412 23.45 32.00 30.97
C ASP A 412 23.74 30.71 31.77
N GLY A 413 24.95 30.18 31.59
CA GLY A 413 25.36 28.87 32.13
C GLY A 413 25.78 28.91 33.61
N GLY A 414 25.36 27.90 34.38
CA GLY A 414 25.68 27.79 35.81
C GLY A 414 25.36 26.44 36.47
N GLY A 415 25.26 25.35 35.70
CA GLY A 415 25.05 23.99 36.23
C GLY A 415 26.04 23.02 35.59
N ASP A 416 26.83 22.32 36.43
CA ASP A 416 27.92 21.42 36.04
C ASP A 416 27.47 19.93 36.03
N ASP A 417 26.21 19.65 35.71
CA ASP A 417 25.63 18.30 35.74
C ASP A 417 25.96 17.51 34.44
N ASP A 418 26.79 16.46 34.57
CA ASP A 418 27.37 15.69 33.44
C ASP A 418 26.32 15.03 32.51
N ASP A 419 25.09 14.77 32.99
CA ASP A 419 23.97 14.27 32.18
C ASP A 419 23.54 15.24 31.06
N GLY A 420 23.96 16.52 31.15
CA GLY A 420 23.62 17.55 30.18
C GLY A 420 24.07 17.29 28.73
N ALA A 421 25.02 16.36 28.51
CA ALA A 421 25.60 16.12 27.19
C ALA A 421 24.62 15.56 26.14
N SER A 422 23.72 14.63 26.48
CA SER A 422 22.70 14.12 25.53
C SER A 422 21.63 15.19 25.27
N SER A 423 21.11 15.77 26.35
CA SER A 423 20.11 16.85 26.28
C SER A 423 20.61 18.06 25.49
N ALA A 424 21.91 18.36 25.51
CA ALA A 424 22.51 19.40 24.69
C ALA A 424 22.50 19.07 23.19
N ILE A 425 22.66 17.80 22.80
CA ILE A 425 22.56 17.37 21.40
C ILE A 425 21.09 17.42 20.95
N GLU A 426 20.16 16.87 21.72
CA GLU A 426 18.71 16.91 21.45
C GLU A 426 18.22 18.37 21.26
N LYS A 427 18.63 19.29 22.16
CA LYS A 427 18.35 20.73 22.07
C LYS A 427 19.00 21.44 20.87
N ILE A 428 20.06 20.89 20.28
CA ILE A 428 20.65 21.40 19.03
C ILE A 428 19.90 20.85 17.82
N LEU A 429 19.56 19.54 17.82
CA LEU A 429 18.82 18.90 16.73
C LEU A 429 17.42 19.51 16.56
N GLY A 430 16.71 19.79 17.67
CA GLY A 430 15.43 20.52 17.66
C GLY A 430 15.51 22.01 17.26
N GLN A 431 16.70 22.53 16.94
CA GLN A 431 16.91 23.87 16.39
C GLN A 431 17.38 23.86 14.92
N TRP A 432 17.58 22.69 14.32
CA TRP A 432 17.98 22.57 12.92
C TRP A 432 16.79 22.66 11.97
N THR A 433 16.97 23.32 10.82
CA THR A 433 16.02 23.28 9.71
C THR A 433 16.15 21.95 8.93
N PRO A 434 15.16 21.57 8.09
CA PRO A 434 15.27 20.38 7.23
C PRO A 434 16.57 20.35 6.43
N GLU A 435 17.00 21.48 5.90
CA GLU A 435 18.23 21.60 5.10
C GLU A 435 19.48 21.23 5.91
N GLN A 436 19.55 21.63 7.18
CA GLN A 436 20.64 21.28 8.09
C GLN A 436 20.61 19.78 8.43
N ILE A 437 19.41 19.23 8.70
CA ILE A 437 19.21 17.81 9.00
C ILE A 437 19.62 16.93 7.80
N GLY A 438 19.10 17.23 6.61
CA GLY A 438 19.42 16.53 5.37
C GLY A 438 20.90 16.60 5.02
N LEU A 439 21.52 17.78 5.15
CA LEU A 439 22.95 17.96 4.89
C LEU A 439 23.84 17.21 5.91
N ALA A 440 23.48 17.22 7.19
CA ALA A 440 24.17 16.47 8.24
C ALA A 440 24.11 14.96 7.97
N ILE A 441 22.92 14.44 7.67
CA ILE A 441 22.67 13.03 7.31
C ILE A 441 23.42 12.66 6.01
N ARG A 442 23.49 13.57 5.03
CA ARG A 442 24.28 13.38 3.80
C ARG A 442 25.78 13.31 4.06
N ILE A 443 26.33 14.14 4.95
CA ILE A 443 27.74 14.06 5.35
C ILE A 443 28.00 12.71 6.04
N GLN A 444 27.08 12.27 6.91
CA GLN A 444 27.19 10.98 7.61
C GLN A 444 27.10 9.76 6.69
N SER A 445 26.31 9.79 5.61
CA SER A 445 26.23 8.68 4.64
C SER A 445 27.48 8.54 3.75
N LEU A 446 28.28 9.59 3.60
CA LEU A 446 29.56 9.57 2.85
C LEU A 446 30.76 9.15 3.72
N SER A 447 30.68 9.43 5.03
CA SER A 447 31.72 9.14 6.01
C SER A 447 32.03 7.66 6.36
N PRO A 448 31.19 6.62 6.11
CA PRO A 448 31.51 5.23 6.50
C PRO A 448 32.73 4.64 5.76
N SER A 449 33.23 5.37 4.76
CA SER A 449 34.47 5.11 4.04
C SER A 449 35.74 5.49 4.81
N THR A 450 35.62 6.18 5.96
CA THR A 450 36.74 6.81 6.67
C THR A 450 36.97 6.24 8.08
N SER A 451 38.20 6.34 8.56
CA SER A 451 38.64 5.83 9.88
C SER A 451 38.78 6.94 10.94
N GLU A 452 38.46 8.18 10.57
CA GLU A 452 38.56 9.37 11.40
C GLU A 452 37.12 9.78 11.75
N PRO A 453 36.76 9.94 13.04
CA PRO A 453 35.40 10.31 13.42
C PRO A 453 35.08 11.73 12.94
N LEU A 454 33.83 11.96 12.54
CA LEU A 454 33.35 13.31 12.23
C LEU A 454 33.36 14.20 13.49
N PRO A 455 33.49 15.53 13.35
CA PRO A 455 33.34 16.45 14.47
C PRO A 455 31.92 16.41 15.04
N ALA A 456 31.79 16.58 16.36
CA ALA A 456 30.49 16.64 17.03
C ALA A 456 29.61 17.79 16.48
N PRO A 457 28.28 17.60 16.37
CA PRO A 457 27.50 16.43 16.80
C PRO A 457 27.43 15.29 15.77
N LEU A 458 28.20 15.35 14.68
CA LEU A 458 28.17 14.32 13.63
C LEU A 458 28.98 13.05 13.98
N ASP A 459 29.62 13.02 15.15
CA ASP A 459 30.32 11.85 15.71
C ASP A 459 29.37 10.67 16.01
N ARG A 460 28.06 10.97 16.17
CA ARG A 460 26.98 9.99 16.40
C ARG A 460 25.92 10.13 15.31
N PRO A 461 25.24 9.03 14.91
CA PRO A 461 24.05 9.10 14.04
C PRO A 461 23.11 10.25 14.43
N VAL A 462 22.89 11.20 13.52
CA VAL A 462 21.96 12.33 13.73
C VAL A 462 20.53 11.79 13.85
N LEU A 463 20.19 10.90 12.91
CA LEU A 463 18.92 10.21 12.86
C LEU A 463 19.05 8.84 13.54
N THR A 464 18.29 8.69 14.62
CA THR A 464 18.04 7.48 15.42
C THR A 464 16.56 7.48 15.82
N PRO A 465 15.98 6.37 16.30
CA PRO A 465 14.61 6.34 16.79
C PRO A 465 14.40 7.33 17.95
N SER A 466 15.38 7.42 18.87
CA SER A 466 15.35 8.36 20.01
C SER A 466 15.31 9.84 19.60
N ASN A 467 15.88 10.19 18.44
CA ASN A 467 16.02 11.58 18.00
C ASN A 467 14.90 12.00 17.03
N ALA A 468 14.10 11.05 16.51
CA ALA A 468 13.09 11.30 15.50
C ALA A 468 12.08 12.38 15.94
N SER A 469 11.57 12.32 17.18
CA SER A 469 10.66 13.32 17.76
C SER A 469 11.27 14.73 17.82
N SER A 470 12.55 14.83 18.19
CA SER A 470 13.28 16.11 18.20
C SER A 470 13.51 16.69 16.80
N LEU A 471 13.61 15.84 15.78
CA LEU A 471 13.75 16.22 14.38
C LEU A 471 12.39 16.47 13.70
N ALA A 472 11.29 15.93 14.25
CA ALA A 472 10.00 15.85 13.58
C ALA A 472 9.36 17.21 13.30
N GLY A 473 9.40 18.14 14.26
CA GLY A 473 8.86 19.49 14.07
C GLY A 473 9.56 20.29 12.97
N ALA A 474 10.84 20.00 12.71
CA ALA A 474 11.56 20.54 11.56
C ALA A 474 11.19 19.79 10.28
N LEU A 475 11.32 18.47 10.26
CA LEU A 475 11.05 17.65 9.08
C LEU A 475 9.62 17.81 8.53
N ALA A 476 8.63 18.03 9.42
CA ALA A 476 7.23 18.30 9.07
C ALA A 476 6.96 19.68 8.45
N SER A 477 7.94 20.59 8.36
CA SER A 477 7.74 21.85 7.64
C SER A 477 7.58 21.58 6.13
N THR A 478 6.81 22.43 5.46
CA THR A 478 6.64 22.40 4.00
C THR A 478 7.65 23.34 3.33
N SER A 479 8.28 22.91 2.24
CA SER A 479 9.21 23.76 1.49
C SER A 479 8.46 24.98 0.93
N SER A 480 9.01 26.17 1.12
CA SER A 480 8.48 27.41 0.53
C SER A 480 8.95 27.67 -0.90
N VAL A 481 9.62 26.69 -1.53
CA VAL A 481 10.33 26.87 -2.82
C VAL A 481 10.02 25.77 -3.84
N VAL A 482 9.84 24.52 -3.40
CA VAL A 482 9.60 23.36 -4.27
C VAL A 482 8.10 23.03 -4.34
N HIS A 483 7.61 22.50 -5.46
CA HIS A 483 6.25 21.95 -5.55
C HIS A 483 6.28 20.55 -6.21
N PRO A 484 5.66 19.51 -5.62
CA PRO A 484 5.07 19.47 -4.27
C PRO A 484 6.10 19.82 -3.18
N ARG A 485 5.63 20.31 -2.02
CA ARG A 485 6.45 21.02 -1.01
C ARG A 485 7.35 20.12 -0.14
N VAL A 486 7.96 19.10 -0.73
CA VAL A 486 8.90 18.18 -0.09
C VAL A 486 10.30 18.81 -0.03
N HIS A 487 10.85 19.00 1.18
CA HIS A 487 12.24 19.44 1.32
C HIS A 487 13.22 18.37 0.78
N SER A 488 14.28 18.83 0.12
CA SER A 488 15.49 18.08 -0.29
C SER A 488 16.23 17.35 0.85
N ALA A 489 15.82 17.60 2.09
CA ALA A 489 16.14 16.78 3.25
C ALA A 489 15.68 15.33 3.10
N TRP A 490 14.43 15.12 2.69
CA TRP A 490 13.78 13.80 2.63
C TRP A 490 14.56 12.80 1.73
N PRO A 491 14.98 13.15 0.48
CA PRO A 491 15.90 12.31 -0.31
C PRO A 491 17.26 11.98 0.35
N SER A 492 17.79 12.88 1.18
CA SER A 492 19.05 12.63 1.91
C SER A 492 18.85 11.59 3.02
N VAL A 493 17.65 11.51 3.59
CA VAL A 493 17.26 10.46 4.54
C VAL A 493 17.06 9.11 3.83
N TRP A 494 16.49 9.06 2.62
CA TRP A 494 16.29 7.77 1.92
C TRP A 494 17.62 7.16 1.51
N GLY A 495 18.54 8.00 1.04
CA GLY A 495 19.92 7.61 0.76
C GLY A 495 20.77 7.30 2.00
N TYR A 496 20.23 7.44 3.21
CA TYR A 496 20.83 7.05 4.48
C TYR A 496 20.21 5.76 5.03
N LEU A 497 18.87 5.64 5.02
CA LEU A 497 18.14 4.42 5.43
C LEU A 497 18.43 3.24 4.49
N SER A 498 18.41 3.51 3.18
CA SER A 498 18.91 2.60 2.16
C SER A 498 20.43 2.58 2.24
N ASN A 499 21.01 1.44 2.64
CA ASN A 499 22.45 1.29 2.78
C ASN A 499 23.11 1.32 1.39
N ASN A 500 23.58 2.50 1.00
CA ASN A 500 24.17 2.82 -0.32
C ASN A 500 25.53 2.12 -0.61
N GLY A 501 25.82 0.99 0.04
CA GLY A 501 27.07 0.23 0.01
C GLY A 501 27.38 -0.51 -1.30
N GLY A 502 26.76 -0.13 -2.41
CA GLY A 502 27.10 -0.58 -3.77
C GLY A 502 26.81 -2.06 -4.07
N GLY A 503 25.94 -2.70 -3.29
CA GLY A 503 25.24 -3.93 -3.69
C GLY A 503 24.23 -3.67 -4.81
N GLY A 504 23.71 -4.73 -5.44
CA GLY A 504 22.63 -4.62 -6.44
C GLY A 504 21.29 -4.29 -5.78
N GLY A 505 20.91 -5.10 -4.79
CA GLY A 505 19.83 -4.75 -3.87
C GLY A 505 20.26 -3.68 -2.87
N GLY A 506 19.41 -2.66 -2.71
CA GLY A 506 19.56 -1.63 -1.67
C GLY A 506 19.18 -2.20 -0.30
N GLN A 507 20.07 -3.02 0.29
CA GLN A 507 19.91 -3.51 1.66
C GLN A 507 19.68 -2.31 2.59
N LEU A 508 18.84 -2.47 3.60
CA LEU A 508 18.64 -1.44 4.62
C LEU A 508 19.79 -1.41 5.63
N ARG A 509 19.75 -0.43 6.51
CA ARG A 509 20.52 -0.47 7.76
C ARG A 509 19.79 -1.31 8.80
N ASP A 510 20.55 -1.92 9.71
CA ASP A 510 20.05 -2.72 10.82
C ASP A 510 19.12 -1.93 11.79
N ASP A 511 19.16 -0.59 11.75
CA ASP A 511 18.33 0.34 12.53
C ASP A 511 17.26 1.07 11.69
N ALA A 512 17.12 0.76 10.39
CA ALA A 512 16.24 1.51 9.50
C ALA A 512 14.75 1.35 9.83
N GLU A 513 14.33 0.16 10.27
CA GLU A 513 12.92 -0.17 10.55
C GLU A 513 12.39 0.63 11.74
N GLU A 514 13.13 0.65 12.85
CA GLU A 514 12.83 1.47 14.04
C GLU A 514 12.81 2.98 13.71
N ILE A 515 13.71 3.44 12.83
CA ILE A 515 13.75 4.85 12.40
C ILE A 515 12.55 5.19 11.51
N VAL A 516 12.13 4.32 10.59
CA VAL A 516 10.94 4.54 9.76
C VAL A 516 9.69 4.58 10.64
N GLY A 517 9.55 3.65 11.59
CA GLY A 517 8.47 3.66 12.58
C GLY A 517 8.37 5.00 13.32
N ALA A 518 9.48 5.43 13.93
CA ALA A 518 9.52 6.69 14.68
C ALA A 518 9.29 7.93 13.80
N LEU A 519 9.72 7.93 12.53
CA LEU A 519 9.43 9.03 11.59
C LEU A 519 7.96 9.05 11.12
N MET A 520 7.34 7.88 10.92
CA MET A 520 5.91 7.81 10.56
C MET A 520 5.03 8.28 11.72
N GLU A 521 5.30 7.82 12.94
CA GLU A 521 4.56 8.23 14.13
C GLU A 521 4.74 9.73 14.42
N GLU A 522 5.98 10.22 14.52
CA GLU A 522 6.26 11.60 14.95
C GLU A 522 6.02 12.64 13.83
N VAL A 523 6.42 12.35 12.59
CA VAL A 523 6.25 13.33 11.50
C VAL A 523 4.89 13.18 10.85
N VAL A 524 4.52 11.98 10.37
CA VAL A 524 3.30 11.84 9.57
C VAL A 524 2.06 11.89 10.45
N SER A 525 1.91 10.98 11.42
CA SER A 525 0.69 10.91 12.24
C SER A 525 0.52 12.12 13.16
N LYS A 526 1.53 12.46 13.96
CA LYS A 526 1.42 13.56 14.94
C LYS A 526 1.49 14.95 14.29
N GLN A 527 2.48 15.24 13.45
CA GLN A 527 2.71 16.61 12.94
C GLN A 527 1.99 16.95 11.62
N LEU A 528 1.90 16.03 10.66
CA LEU A 528 1.27 16.28 9.36
C LEU A 528 -0.23 15.95 9.34
N LEU A 529 -0.66 14.89 10.04
CA LEU A 529 -2.05 14.45 10.16
C LEU A 529 -2.76 14.93 11.44
N GLY A 530 -2.03 15.53 12.40
CA GLY A 530 -2.63 16.19 13.56
C GLY A 530 -3.41 15.24 14.47
N GLU A 531 -2.89 14.03 14.69
CA GLU A 531 -3.52 13.02 15.54
C GLU A 531 -3.75 13.54 16.97
N LYS A 532 -5.02 13.51 17.41
CA LYS A 532 -5.53 14.24 18.60
C LYS A 532 -5.08 13.71 19.96
N GLY A 533 -4.06 12.85 20.02
CA GLY A 533 -3.58 12.20 21.25
C GLY A 533 -2.73 13.07 22.17
N THR A 534 -2.25 14.23 21.70
CA THR A 534 -1.42 15.15 22.52
C THR A 534 -2.21 16.38 22.95
N THR A 535 -2.08 16.76 24.23
CA THR A 535 -2.90 17.83 24.86
C THR A 535 -2.55 19.25 24.42
N THR A 536 -1.54 19.42 23.58
CA THR A 536 -1.24 20.68 22.88
C THR A 536 -2.29 20.98 21.83
N THR A 537 -2.72 22.24 21.72
CA THR A 537 -3.72 22.72 20.76
C THR A 537 -3.24 22.64 19.30
N THR A 538 -3.35 21.45 18.71
CA THR A 538 -2.97 21.19 17.31
C THR A 538 -3.82 22.01 16.35
N THR A 539 -3.19 22.96 15.65
CA THR A 539 -3.80 23.67 14.51
C THR A 539 -4.30 22.68 13.46
N ALA A 540 -5.46 22.94 12.85
CA ALA A 540 -6.03 22.07 11.82
C ALA A 540 -5.03 21.78 10.68
N THR A 541 -4.98 20.53 10.23
CA THR A 541 -4.04 20.08 9.19
C THR A 541 -4.26 20.82 7.88
N THR A 542 -3.25 21.55 7.41
CA THR A 542 -3.35 22.22 6.10
C THR A 542 -3.28 21.21 4.96
N HIS A 543 -3.84 21.56 3.80
CA HIS A 543 -3.73 20.73 2.59
C HIS A 543 -2.26 20.49 2.20
N GLU A 544 -1.36 21.46 2.43
CA GLU A 544 0.07 21.27 2.15
C GLU A 544 0.71 20.17 3.01
N ARG A 545 0.35 20.06 4.30
CA ARG A 545 0.89 19.01 5.18
C ARG A 545 0.42 17.62 4.76
N ARG A 546 -0.85 17.48 4.36
CA ARG A 546 -1.39 16.23 3.82
C ARG A 546 -0.77 15.88 2.45
N ALA A 547 -0.58 16.87 1.58
CA ALA A 547 0.09 16.66 0.29
C ALA A 547 1.56 16.24 0.45
N LEU A 548 2.29 16.84 1.41
CA LEU A 548 3.62 16.39 1.82
C LEU A 548 3.56 14.93 2.26
N ALA A 549 2.72 14.59 3.25
CA ALA A 549 2.57 13.22 3.76
C ALA A 549 2.23 12.19 2.67
N LEU A 550 1.37 12.52 1.69
CA LEU A 550 1.11 11.69 0.51
C LEU A 550 2.40 11.42 -0.29
N SER A 551 3.19 12.45 -0.61
CA SER A 551 4.47 12.27 -1.31
C SER A 551 5.52 11.50 -0.49
N LEU A 552 5.46 11.55 0.85
CA LEU A 552 6.31 10.74 1.72
C LEU A 552 5.91 9.26 1.67
N VAL A 553 4.63 8.96 1.86
CA VAL A 553 4.09 7.58 1.78
C VAL A 553 4.35 7.00 0.39
N GLN A 554 4.12 7.75 -0.69
CA GLN A 554 4.49 7.36 -2.05
C GLN A 554 5.97 6.94 -2.15
N SER A 555 6.88 7.80 -1.67
CA SER A 555 8.32 7.54 -1.70
C SER A 555 8.77 6.33 -0.89
N MET A 556 8.07 6.01 0.21
CA MET A 556 8.42 4.91 1.11
C MET A 556 7.75 3.57 0.74
N CYS A 557 6.57 3.60 0.13
CA CYS A 557 5.92 2.43 -0.49
C CYS A 557 6.55 2.05 -1.85
N GLY A 558 7.78 2.46 -2.11
CA GLY A 558 8.55 2.05 -3.29
C GLY A 558 8.35 2.90 -4.55
N VAL A 559 7.47 3.91 -4.56
CA VAL A 559 7.13 4.66 -5.77
C VAL A 559 8.04 5.89 -5.90
N PRO A 560 8.90 6.00 -6.94
CA PRO A 560 9.79 7.15 -7.09
C PRO A 560 8.99 8.42 -7.43
N PRO A 561 9.21 9.56 -6.74
CA PRO A 561 8.51 10.83 -7.02
C PRO A 561 9.02 11.54 -8.30
N GLY A 562 9.61 10.79 -9.23
CA GLY A 562 10.19 11.30 -10.48
C GLY A 562 11.34 10.43 -11.01
N PRO A 563 11.71 10.56 -12.29
CA PRO A 563 12.74 9.74 -12.93
C PRO A 563 14.10 9.91 -12.25
N GLY A 564 14.67 8.80 -11.78
CA GLY A 564 15.96 8.77 -11.10
C GLY A 564 15.92 8.99 -9.57
N GLY A 565 14.74 9.06 -8.96
CA GLY A 565 14.60 9.04 -7.50
C GLY A 565 15.12 7.74 -6.88
N THR A 566 15.88 7.82 -5.78
CA THR A 566 16.34 6.62 -5.05
C THR A 566 15.20 6.06 -4.21
N VAL A 567 14.69 4.90 -4.61
CA VAL A 567 13.65 4.15 -3.91
C VAL A 567 14.25 3.36 -2.74
N PRO A 568 13.71 3.47 -1.51
CA PRO A 568 14.01 2.54 -0.43
C PRO A 568 13.22 1.24 -0.63
N ASN A 569 13.89 0.09 -0.66
CA ASN A 569 13.22 -1.22 -0.63
C ASN A 569 12.99 -1.60 0.84
N LEU A 570 11.77 -1.34 1.34
CA LEU A 570 11.38 -1.58 2.72
C LEU A 570 10.68 -2.93 2.90
N PRO A 571 10.79 -3.60 4.06
CA PRO A 571 10.14 -4.88 4.29
C PRO A 571 8.62 -4.70 4.33
N PRO A 572 7.83 -5.69 3.86
CA PRO A 572 6.37 -5.65 3.91
C PRO A 572 5.84 -5.31 5.31
N ASP A 573 6.41 -5.90 6.36
CA ASP A 573 6.02 -5.67 7.75
C ASP A 573 6.17 -4.19 8.19
N VAL A 574 7.15 -3.45 7.65
CA VAL A 574 7.34 -2.02 7.94
C VAL A 574 6.37 -1.16 7.12
N ILE A 575 6.05 -1.59 5.90
CA ILE A 575 5.03 -0.95 5.08
C ILE A 575 3.66 -1.10 5.74
N GLU A 576 3.34 -2.28 6.29
CA GLU A 576 2.11 -2.58 7.02
C GLU A 576 2.02 -1.83 8.36
N ASN A 577 3.01 -1.99 9.23
CA ASN A 577 2.90 -1.55 10.63
C ASN A 577 3.34 -0.10 10.88
N ALA A 578 4.10 0.52 9.96
CA ALA A 578 4.56 1.91 10.11
C ALA A 578 4.04 2.84 9.02
N ILE A 579 4.21 2.49 7.74
CA ILE A 579 3.95 3.44 6.64
C ILE A 579 2.46 3.57 6.32
N LEU A 580 1.75 2.44 6.30
CA LEU A 580 0.30 2.37 6.11
C LEU A 580 -0.40 1.92 7.40
N ALA A 581 0.17 2.29 8.56
CA ALA A 581 -0.52 2.14 9.84
C ALA A 581 -1.93 2.76 9.76
N PRO A 582 -2.97 2.17 10.41
CA PRO A 582 -4.37 2.54 10.15
C PRO A 582 -4.69 4.03 10.27
N ALA A 583 -4.07 4.76 11.21
CA ALA A 583 -4.23 6.21 11.35
C ALA A 583 -3.71 7.02 10.14
N VAL A 584 -2.66 6.53 9.47
CA VAL A 584 -2.10 7.14 8.24
C VAL A 584 -3.03 6.89 7.06
N VAL A 585 -3.53 5.65 6.90
CA VAL A 585 -4.48 5.30 5.83
C VAL A 585 -5.81 6.05 5.97
N ASP A 586 -6.32 6.14 7.21
CA ASP A 586 -7.52 6.90 7.56
C ASP A 586 -7.36 8.40 7.23
N GLY A 587 -6.25 9.00 7.68
CA GLY A 587 -5.96 10.42 7.50
C GLY A 587 -5.63 10.86 6.07
N LEU A 588 -4.97 10.00 5.28
CA LEU A 588 -4.51 10.32 3.91
C LEU A 588 -5.42 9.84 2.79
N PHE A 589 -6.01 8.64 2.91
CA PHE A 589 -6.79 8.04 1.85
C PHE A 589 -8.28 8.00 2.21
N PHE A 590 -8.66 7.30 3.27
CA PHE A 590 -10.07 7.04 3.60
C PHE A 590 -10.88 8.34 3.75
N LYS A 591 -10.47 9.25 4.65
CA LYS A 591 -11.14 10.54 4.86
C LYS A 591 -11.06 11.48 3.67
N VAL A 592 -9.97 11.46 2.91
CA VAL A 592 -9.78 12.33 1.73
C VAL A 592 -10.69 11.90 0.58
N LEU A 593 -10.80 10.60 0.32
CA LEU A 593 -11.60 10.04 -0.77
C LEU A 593 -13.11 10.03 -0.46
N ILE A 594 -13.50 9.88 0.82
CA ILE A 594 -14.91 9.85 1.25
C ILE A 594 -15.53 11.25 1.39
N THR A 595 -14.75 12.30 1.71
CA THR A 595 -15.29 13.65 1.99
C THR A 595 -16.14 14.22 0.83
N SER A 596 -15.82 13.82 -0.40
CA SER A 596 -16.49 14.16 -1.66
C SER A 596 -17.66 13.23 -2.07
N GLY A 597 -17.86 12.09 -1.40
CA GLY A 597 -18.81 11.05 -1.82
C GLY A 597 -20.16 11.01 -1.10
N GLY A 598 -20.38 11.90 -0.13
CA GLY A 598 -21.60 11.91 0.71
C GLY A 598 -22.85 12.35 -0.05
N LYS A 599 -23.92 11.53 0.01
CA LYS A 599 -25.19 11.75 -0.70
C LYS A 599 -25.69 13.19 -0.58
N GLU A 600 -26.11 13.75 -1.70
CA GLU A 600 -26.44 15.16 -1.84
C GLU A 600 -27.67 15.56 -1.02
N LYS A 601 -27.51 16.53 -0.11
CA LYS A 601 -28.63 17.40 0.24
C LYS A 601 -28.79 18.41 -0.89
N LYS A 602 -29.67 18.09 -1.84
CA LYS A 602 -30.02 18.90 -3.02
C LYS A 602 -30.12 20.38 -2.63
N GLY A 603 -29.21 21.22 -3.12
CA GLY A 603 -29.18 22.67 -2.86
C GLY A 603 -27.83 23.28 -2.44
N ALA A 604 -26.83 22.48 -2.04
CA ALA A 604 -25.49 23.00 -1.70
C ALA A 604 -24.37 22.21 -2.39
N GLY A 605 -23.81 22.78 -3.47
CA GLY A 605 -22.69 22.21 -4.21
C GLY A 605 -21.43 22.09 -3.35
N LYS A 606 -21.21 20.90 -2.79
CA LYS A 606 -20.14 20.65 -1.83
C LYS A 606 -18.83 20.39 -2.57
N ALA A 607 -17.96 21.39 -2.61
CA ALA A 607 -16.67 21.33 -3.29
C ALA A 607 -15.88 20.05 -2.95
N GLU A 608 -15.33 19.40 -3.97
CA GLU A 608 -14.49 18.21 -3.82
C GLU A 608 -13.26 18.52 -2.95
N HIS A 609 -12.81 17.54 -2.15
CA HIS A 609 -11.59 17.71 -1.36
C HIS A 609 -10.39 17.86 -2.31
N THR A 610 -9.74 19.02 -2.28
CA THR A 610 -8.71 19.43 -3.25
C THR A 610 -7.52 18.48 -3.41
N LEU A 611 -7.31 17.53 -2.48
CA LEU A 611 -6.26 16.51 -2.57
C LEU A 611 -6.74 15.17 -3.12
N ARG A 612 -8.03 14.97 -3.42
CA ARG A 612 -8.57 13.69 -3.92
C ARG A 612 -7.84 13.19 -5.19
N PRO A 613 -7.54 14.01 -6.21
CA PRO A 613 -6.75 13.57 -7.36
C PRO A 613 -5.33 13.11 -6.99
N LEU A 614 -4.66 13.78 -6.03
CA LEU A 614 -3.33 13.41 -5.57
C LEU A 614 -3.36 12.14 -4.71
N ALA A 615 -4.33 12.01 -3.81
CA ALA A 615 -4.51 10.84 -2.97
C ALA A 615 -4.81 9.59 -3.81
N LEU A 616 -5.68 9.70 -4.81
CA LEU A 616 -5.98 8.62 -5.74
C LEU A 616 -4.75 8.27 -6.61
N THR A 617 -4.04 9.27 -7.14
CA THR A 617 -2.82 9.05 -7.93
C THR A 617 -1.73 8.33 -7.11
N VAL A 618 -1.54 8.71 -5.85
CA VAL A 618 -0.58 8.05 -4.94
C VAL A 618 -1.02 6.64 -4.58
N LEU A 619 -2.30 6.44 -4.23
CA LEU A 619 -2.86 5.12 -3.92
C LEU A 619 -2.69 4.16 -5.10
N ASN A 620 -3.12 4.57 -6.29
CA ASN A 620 -3.02 3.77 -7.51
C ASN A 620 -1.56 3.48 -7.84
N SER A 621 -0.65 4.47 -7.77
CA SER A 621 0.78 4.22 -8.03
C SER A 621 1.40 3.17 -7.07
N VAL A 622 0.94 3.11 -5.82
CA VAL A 622 1.40 2.13 -4.82
C VAL A 622 0.81 0.75 -5.09
N VAL A 623 -0.47 0.68 -5.46
CA VAL A 623 -1.14 -0.57 -5.89
C VAL A 623 -0.48 -1.10 -7.17
N ASP A 624 -0.38 -0.28 -8.21
CA ASP A 624 0.26 -0.59 -9.50
C ASP A 624 1.67 -1.18 -9.31
N ARG A 625 2.50 -0.55 -8.46
CA ARG A 625 3.85 -1.07 -8.16
C ARG A 625 3.82 -2.49 -7.59
N ALA A 626 2.95 -2.77 -6.62
CA ALA A 626 2.82 -4.10 -6.02
C ALA A 626 2.10 -5.11 -6.92
N VAL A 627 1.32 -4.63 -7.89
CA VAL A 627 0.59 -5.46 -8.86
C VAL A 627 1.47 -5.86 -10.05
N GLN A 628 2.37 -4.97 -10.50
CA GLN A 628 3.26 -5.17 -11.65
C GLN A 628 4.59 -5.86 -11.27
N GLY A 629 5.10 -5.64 -10.05
CA GLY A 629 6.40 -6.14 -9.58
C GLY A 629 7.59 -5.40 -10.20
N ASP A 630 8.82 -5.69 -9.74
CA ASP A 630 10.07 -5.08 -10.25
C ASP A 630 10.53 -5.67 -11.61
N HIS A 631 9.59 -5.99 -12.50
CA HIS A 631 9.83 -6.80 -13.71
C HIS A 631 10.64 -6.06 -14.82
N ASP A 632 10.70 -4.73 -14.77
CA ASP A 632 11.47 -3.88 -15.71
C ASP A 632 13.01 -3.96 -15.53
N GLY A 633 13.51 -4.69 -14.53
CA GLY A 633 14.86 -4.53 -14.01
C GLY A 633 16.04 -4.84 -14.96
N ASP A 634 15.98 -5.93 -15.75
CA ASP A 634 17.17 -6.48 -16.44
C ASP A 634 16.93 -6.89 -17.92
N ALA A 635 15.81 -6.52 -18.55
CA ALA A 635 15.49 -6.84 -19.95
C ALA A 635 16.42 -6.19 -21.02
N ALA A 636 17.51 -5.54 -20.60
CA ALA A 636 18.42 -4.77 -21.44
C ALA A 636 19.86 -5.34 -21.54
N THR A 637 20.16 -6.49 -20.93
CA THR A 637 21.52 -7.07 -20.94
C THR A 637 21.72 -8.16 -22.01
N ASP A 638 22.25 -7.75 -23.16
CA ASP A 638 23.05 -8.57 -24.10
C ASP A 638 22.51 -9.96 -24.50
N GLU A 639 21.80 -10.05 -25.64
CA GLU A 639 21.50 -11.31 -26.37
C GLU A 639 22.76 -12.03 -26.93
N SER A 640 23.96 -11.63 -26.54
CA SER A 640 25.23 -12.02 -27.18
C SER A 640 25.97 -13.19 -26.50
N GLY A 641 25.34 -13.86 -25.53
CA GLY A 641 25.96 -14.85 -24.64
C GLY A 641 25.51 -16.31 -24.82
N GLU A 642 25.88 -16.97 -25.91
CA GLU A 642 25.73 -18.45 -26.05
C GLU A 642 26.66 -19.20 -25.07
N GLY A 643 26.24 -19.32 -23.81
CA GLY A 643 27.03 -19.90 -22.71
C GLY A 643 26.31 -21.00 -21.96
N SER A 644 26.31 -22.23 -22.49
CA SER A 644 25.65 -23.38 -21.86
C SER A 644 26.26 -23.72 -20.48
N GLY A 645 25.47 -23.51 -19.43
CA GLY A 645 25.87 -23.75 -18.04
C GLY A 645 24.68 -24.01 -17.12
N GLU A 646 24.39 -25.28 -16.86
CA GLU A 646 23.21 -25.80 -16.14
C GLU A 646 23.27 -25.52 -14.61
N ASN A 647 23.27 -24.24 -14.19
CA ASN A 647 23.38 -23.84 -12.77
C ASN A 647 22.43 -22.68 -12.38
N GLU A 648 21.23 -22.62 -12.99
CA GLU A 648 20.21 -21.59 -12.71
C GLU A 648 18.98 -22.16 -11.98
N GLU A 649 19.13 -22.46 -10.69
CA GLU A 649 18.01 -22.71 -9.75
C GLU A 649 18.00 -21.71 -8.57
N GLY A 650 18.95 -20.77 -8.53
CA GLY A 650 19.30 -20.02 -7.31
C GLY A 650 18.74 -18.60 -7.16
N ALA A 651 18.05 -18.08 -8.17
CA ALA A 651 17.56 -16.70 -8.23
C ALA A 651 16.05 -16.65 -8.56
N VAL A 652 15.26 -17.34 -7.74
CA VAL A 652 13.80 -17.21 -7.75
C VAL A 652 13.45 -15.73 -7.57
N GLY A 653 12.71 -15.15 -8.52
CA GLY A 653 12.17 -13.80 -8.38
C GLY A 653 11.31 -13.75 -7.12
N GLY A 654 11.66 -12.87 -6.18
CA GLY A 654 10.94 -12.76 -4.92
C GLY A 654 9.48 -12.40 -5.23
N SER A 655 8.53 -13.23 -4.83
CA SER A 655 7.13 -12.99 -5.13
C SER A 655 6.67 -11.72 -4.39
N ASP A 656 6.00 -10.82 -5.09
CA ASP A 656 5.41 -9.60 -4.49
C ASP A 656 4.21 -9.89 -3.57
N VAL A 657 3.89 -11.16 -3.35
CA VAL A 657 2.82 -11.65 -2.46
C VAL A 657 2.87 -11.03 -1.06
N PRO A 658 4.02 -10.97 -0.34
CA PRO A 658 4.07 -10.34 0.97
C PRO A 658 3.78 -8.83 0.90
N LEU A 659 4.28 -8.13 -0.13
CA LEU A 659 4.01 -6.71 -0.33
C LEU A 659 2.52 -6.46 -0.61
N ARG A 660 1.94 -7.16 -1.59
CA ARG A 660 0.50 -7.10 -1.91
C ARG A 660 -0.37 -7.37 -0.69
N LEU A 661 -0.03 -8.41 0.07
CA LEU A 661 -0.76 -8.81 1.28
C LEU A 661 -0.66 -7.74 2.37
N SER A 662 0.53 -7.21 2.65
CA SER A 662 0.73 -6.14 3.63
C SER A 662 0.01 -4.84 3.25
N LEU A 663 0.02 -4.46 1.97
CA LEU A 663 -0.79 -3.34 1.48
C LEU A 663 -2.30 -3.60 1.71
N ALA A 664 -2.81 -4.77 1.32
CA ALA A 664 -4.22 -5.12 1.47
C ALA A 664 -4.65 -5.15 2.96
N ARG A 665 -3.83 -5.74 3.83
CA ARG A 665 -4.03 -5.74 5.29
C ARG A 665 -4.07 -4.34 5.89
N SER A 666 -3.26 -3.42 5.38
CA SER A 666 -3.23 -2.02 5.83
C SER A 666 -4.53 -1.30 5.50
N LEU A 667 -5.00 -1.42 4.25
CA LEU A 667 -6.26 -0.82 3.80
C LEU A 667 -7.47 -1.42 4.55
N LEU A 668 -7.51 -2.75 4.70
CA LEU A 668 -8.57 -3.45 5.42
C LEU A 668 -8.57 -3.17 6.93
N SER A 669 -7.40 -2.96 7.54
CA SER A 669 -7.28 -2.55 8.95
C SER A 669 -7.79 -1.12 9.20
N CYS A 670 -7.80 -0.27 8.18
CA CYS A 670 -8.44 1.05 8.23
C CYS A 670 -9.97 0.95 8.03
N SER A 671 -10.41 0.14 7.08
CA SER A 671 -11.82 -0.21 6.90
C SER A 671 -11.95 -1.50 6.10
N PRO A 672 -12.71 -2.52 6.56
CA PRO A 672 -12.96 -3.71 5.76
C PRO A 672 -13.81 -3.42 4.52
N ARG A 673 -14.48 -2.26 4.49
CA ARG A 673 -15.22 -1.72 3.34
C ARG A 673 -14.47 -0.58 2.65
N PHE A 674 -13.13 -0.66 2.59
CA PHE A 674 -12.29 0.39 2.01
C PHE A 674 -12.75 0.74 0.58
N ASP A 675 -12.66 -0.22 -0.34
CA ASP A 675 -12.96 -0.05 -1.77
C ASP A 675 -14.36 0.54 -2.04
N SER A 676 -15.40 -0.01 -1.41
CA SER A 676 -16.78 0.44 -1.60
C SER A 676 -17.08 1.79 -0.94
N ALA A 677 -16.39 2.16 0.14
CA ALA A 677 -16.53 3.47 0.78
C ALA A 677 -15.78 4.58 0.02
N THR A 678 -14.54 4.32 -0.43
CA THR A 678 -13.71 5.28 -1.17
C THR A 678 -14.08 5.40 -2.66
N ARG A 679 -14.85 4.43 -3.18
CA ARG A 679 -15.09 4.19 -4.60
C ARG A 679 -13.78 3.94 -5.37
N THR A 680 -12.96 3.03 -4.85
CA THR A 680 -11.72 2.55 -5.49
C THR A 680 -11.72 1.03 -5.57
N ASP A 681 -10.87 0.46 -6.43
CA ASP A 681 -10.62 -0.98 -6.55
C ASP A 681 -9.30 -1.41 -5.87
N ALA A 682 -8.76 -0.61 -4.95
CA ALA A 682 -7.39 -0.76 -4.44
C ALA A 682 -7.15 -2.11 -3.75
N VAL A 683 -8.03 -2.55 -2.85
CA VAL A 683 -7.93 -3.87 -2.21
C VAL A 683 -8.17 -4.97 -3.23
N SER A 684 -9.14 -4.77 -4.12
CA SER A 684 -9.53 -5.71 -5.17
C SER A 684 -8.41 -5.96 -6.18
N SER A 685 -7.67 -4.93 -6.60
CA SER A 685 -6.54 -5.04 -7.51
C SER A 685 -5.31 -5.67 -6.83
N LEU A 686 -5.08 -5.41 -5.54
CA LEU A 686 -4.03 -6.09 -4.76
C LEU A 686 -4.31 -7.60 -4.60
N LEU A 687 -5.56 -7.97 -4.30
CA LEU A 687 -5.95 -9.36 -4.03
C LEU A 687 -6.35 -10.17 -5.27
N TYR A 688 -6.78 -9.54 -6.37
CA TYR A 688 -7.34 -10.25 -7.54
C TYR A 688 -6.77 -9.82 -8.90
N GLY A 689 -5.97 -8.74 -8.96
CA GLY A 689 -5.49 -8.10 -10.19
C GLY A 689 -4.03 -8.40 -10.57
N GLY A 690 -3.71 -8.26 -11.86
CA GLY A 690 -2.37 -8.43 -12.45
C GLY A 690 -1.82 -9.86 -12.39
N PRO A 691 -0.55 -10.07 -12.77
CA PRO A 691 0.14 -11.35 -12.59
C PRO A 691 0.55 -11.54 -11.12
N CYS A 692 0.48 -12.77 -10.63
CA CYS A 692 1.01 -13.15 -9.32
C CYS A 692 1.65 -14.53 -9.42
N ALA A 693 2.83 -14.72 -8.81
CA ALA A 693 3.57 -15.98 -8.85
C ALA A 693 2.98 -17.06 -7.92
N ASP A 694 2.27 -16.65 -6.86
CA ASP A 694 1.65 -17.55 -5.88
C ASP A 694 0.35 -16.93 -5.34
N TRP A 695 -0.73 -17.12 -6.10
CA TRP A 695 -2.09 -16.72 -5.67
C TRP A 695 -2.55 -17.42 -4.40
N THR A 696 -2.16 -18.69 -4.22
CA THR A 696 -2.55 -19.52 -3.08
C THR A 696 -2.05 -18.92 -1.77
N ALA A 697 -0.77 -18.55 -1.69
CA ALA A 697 -0.21 -17.90 -0.51
C ALA A 697 -0.84 -16.52 -0.24
N LEU A 698 -1.13 -15.74 -1.28
CA LEU A 698 -1.79 -14.44 -1.16
C LEU A 698 -3.21 -14.57 -0.59
N TRP A 699 -4.04 -15.45 -1.16
CA TRP A 699 -5.41 -15.67 -0.72
C TRP A 699 -5.49 -16.35 0.65
N LYS A 700 -4.60 -17.30 0.94
CA LYS A 700 -4.51 -17.93 2.27
C LYS A 700 -4.11 -16.93 3.35
N GLY A 701 -3.10 -16.10 3.08
CA GLY A 701 -2.67 -15.02 3.99
C GLY A 701 -3.71 -13.91 4.19
N ALA A 702 -4.61 -13.71 3.22
CA ALA A 702 -5.78 -12.84 3.32
C ALA A 702 -6.92 -13.49 4.12
N PHE A 703 -7.18 -14.79 3.93
CA PHE A 703 -8.15 -15.57 4.71
C PHE A 703 -7.81 -15.60 6.20
N GLU A 704 -6.56 -15.89 6.54
CA GLU A 704 -6.05 -15.88 7.92
C GLU A 704 -6.25 -14.52 8.59
N PHE A 705 -5.96 -13.43 7.89
CA PHE A 705 -6.15 -12.07 8.39
C PHE A 705 -7.64 -11.70 8.54
N CYS A 706 -8.45 -11.86 7.49
CA CYS A 706 -9.85 -11.42 7.52
C CYS A 706 -10.68 -12.23 8.51
N SER A 707 -10.48 -13.56 8.59
CA SER A 707 -11.17 -14.38 9.60
C SER A 707 -10.77 -14.00 11.04
N ALA A 708 -9.50 -13.69 11.30
CA ALA A 708 -9.06 -13.22 12.61
C ALA A 708 -9.64 -11.84 12.99
N GLN A 709 -9.70 -10.89 12.04
CA GLN A 709 -10.26 -9.56 12.31
C GLN A 709 -11.80 -9.60 12.44
N LEU A 710 -12.49 -10.48 11.70
CA LEU A 710 -13.93 -10.72 11.82
C LEU A 710 -14.28 -11.19 13.24
N LEU A 711 -13.62 -12.25 13.73
CA LEU A 711 -13.86 -12.78 15.08
C LEU A 711 -13.54 -11.74 16.16
N LYS A 712 -12.49 -10.94 15.96
CA LYS A 712 -12.11 -9.81 16.81
C LYS A 712 -13.07 -8.61 16.72
N ALA A 713 -13.86 -8.48 15.66
CA ALA A 713 -14.92 -7.49 15.56
C ALA A 713 -16.18 -7.97 16.30
N CYS A 714 -16.59 -9.23 16.14
CA CYS A 714 -17.67 -9.86 16.91
C CYS A 714 -17.46 -9.72 18.43
N GLY A 715 -16.24 -9.98 18.90
CA GLY A 715 -15.86 -9.88 20.33
C GLY A 715 -15.81 -8.46 20.93
N LYS A 716 -16.28 -7.42 20.23
CA LYS A 716 -16.32 -6.03 20.71
C LYS A 716 -17.74 -5.44 20.86
N GLY A 717 -18.78 -6.22 20.57
CA GLY A 717 -20.17 -5.77 20.64
C GLY A 717 -20.70 -5.11 19.36
N GLU A 718 -21.97 -4.70 19.43
CA GLU A 718 -22.87 -4.58 18.28
C GLU A 718 -22.50 -3.48 17.30
N GLU A 719 -21.95 -2.37 17.82
CA GLU A 719 -21.45 -1.25 17.01
C GLU A 719 -20.49 -1.68 15.90
N ARG A 720 -19.85 -2.86 16.03
CA ARG A 720 -18.83 -3.38 15.11
C ARG A 720 -19.26 -4.60 14.29
N TYR A 721 -20.53 -5.03 14.36
CA TYR A 721 -21.01 -6.10 13.46
C TYR A 721 -20.92 -5.69 11.98
N HIS A 722 -21.01 -4.38 11.68
CA HIS A 722 -20.73 -3.86 10.33
C HIS A 722 -19.25 -3.99 9.90
N GLU A 723 -18.29 -3.98 10.84
CA GLU A 723 -16.89 -4.30 10.54
C GLU A 723 -16.77 -5.80 10.21
N ALA A 724 -17.36 -6.67 11.04
CA ALA A 724 -17.35 -8.11 10.86
C ALA A 724 -17.93 -8.54 9.49
N ASN A 725 -19.09 -7.99 9.12
CA ASN A 725 -19.73 -8.27 7.83
C ASN A 725 -18.87 -7.77 6.66
N GLY A 726 -18.18 -6.63 6.79
CA GLY A 726 -17.21 -6.17 5.80
C GLY A 726 -16.03 -7.14 5.58
N TYR A 727 -15.50 -7.76 6.63
CA TYR A 727 -14.47 -8.80 6.48
C TYR A 727 -15.03 -10.07 5.82
N ALA A 728 -16.29 -10.40 6.06
CA ALA A 728 -16.98 -11.51 5.38
C ALA A 728 -17.20 -11.20 3.89
N ASP A 729 -17.58 -9.96 3.54
CA ASP A 729 -17.72 -9.48 2.16
C ASP A 729 -16.41 -9.70 1.37
N VAL A 730 -15.25 -9.39 1.99
CA VAL A 730 -13.92 -9.61 1.41
C VAL A 730 -13.59 -11.09 1.26
N LEU A 731 -13.86 -11.92 2.28
CA LEU A 731 -13.67 -13.37 2.22
C LEU A 731 -14.48 -14.01 1.08
N PHE A 732 -15.72 -13.56 0.89
CA PHE A 732 -16.58 -14.03 -0.19
C PHE A 732 -15.98 -13.73 -1.57
N GLN A 733 -15.45 -12.52 -1.78
CA GLN A 733 -14.78 -12.17 -3.04
C GLN A 733 -13.46 -12.95 -3.26
N VAL A 734 -12.69 -13.23 -2.20
CA VAL A 734 -11.52 -14.13 -2.29
C VAL A 734 -11.93 -15.52 -2.75
N ALA A 735 -12.93 -16.14 -2.10
CA ALA A 735 -13.39 -17.47 -2.48
C ALA A 735 -13.97 -17.51 -3.90
N LYS A 736 -14.78 -16.51 -4.28
CA LYS A 736 -15.32 -16.36 -5.64
C LYS A 736 -14.23 -16.17 -6.70
N ARG A 737 -13.14 -15.47 -6.39
CA ARG A 737 -11.99 -15.35 -7.31
C ARG A 737 -11.22 -16.66 -7.43
N ALA A 738 -11.05 -17.38 -6.33
CA ALA A 738 -10.34 -18.65 -6.24
C ALA A 738 -11.08 -19.81 -6.93
N MET A 739 -12.40 -19.88 -6.83
CA MET A 739 -13.24 -20.83 -7.61
C MET A 739 -13.18 -20.59 -9.12
N ARG A 740 -12.69 -19.40 -9.55
CA ARG A 740 -12.50 -18.97 -10.94
C ARG A 740 -11.01 -18.88 -11.31
N ALA A 741 -10.15 -19.70 -10.70
CA ALA A 741 -8.71 -19.68 -10.91
C ALA A 741 -8.24 -20.90 -11.72
N ASP A 742 -7.96 -20.69 -13.00
CA ASP A 742 -7.48 -21.74 -13.90
C ASP A 742 -5.98 -22.06 -13.73
N GLY A 743 -5.56 -23.19 -14.31
CA GLY A 743 -4.15 -23.54 -14.48
C GLY A 743 -3.46 -24.06 -13.22
N PRO A 744 -2.12 -23.90 -13.07
CA PRO A 744 -1.34 -24.52 -12.00
C PRO A 744 -1.65 -23.99 -10.60
N SER A 745 -2.35 -22.84 -10.49
CA SER A 745 -2.86 -22.30 -9.22
C SER A 745 -4.18 -22.92 -8.76
N ALA A 746 -4.90 -23.67 -9.61
CA ALA A 746 -6.27 -24.12 -9.35
C ALA A 746 -6.41 -25.00 -8.09
N GLU A 747 -5.47 -25.93 -7.84
CA GLU A 747 -5.53 -26.84 -6.69
C GLU A 747 -5.46 -26.10 -5.34
N GLY A 748 -4.53 -25.15 -5.21
CA GLY A 748 -4.42 -24.30 -4.02
C GLY A 748 -5.53 -23.25 -3.93
N ALA A 749 -6.09 -22.83 -5.06
CA ALA A 749 -7.26 -21.96 -5.10
C ALA A 749 -8.51 -22.69 -4.57
N GLU A 750 -8.74 -23.94 -4.98
CA GLU A 750 -9.82 -24.78 -4.45
C GLU A 750 -9.65 -25.02 -2.94
N GLU A 751 -8.42 -25.25 -2.45
CA GLU A 751 -8.14 -25.34 -1.02
C GLU A 751 -8.62 -24.10 -0.26
N VAL A 752 -8.23 -22.89 -0.70
CA VAL A 752 -8.61 -21.63 -0.03
C VAL A 752 -10.11 -21.34 -0.16
N ALA A 753 -10.72 -21.61 -1.32
CA ALA A 753 -12.17 -21.47 -1.51
C ALA A 753 -12.95 -22.37 -0.54
N ARG A 754 -12.54 -23.64 -0.41
CA ARG A 754 -13.13 -24.63 0.49
C ARG A 754 -12.91 -24.28 1.97
N ASP A 755 -11.74 -23.78 2.34
CA ASP A 755 -11.44 -23.29 3.68
C ASP A 755 -12.35 -22.11 4.08
N ILE A 756 -12.66 -21.21 3.14
CA ILE A 756 -13.59 -20.09 3.36
C ILE A 756 -15.04 -20.59 3.45
N THR A 757 -15.48 -21.48 2.56
CA THR A 757 -16.83 -22.10 2.63
C THR A 757 -17.03 -22.84 3.95
N GLY A 758 -16.02 -23.59 4.42
CA GLY A 758 -16.04 -24.26 5.72
C GLY A 758 -16.08 -23.27 6.90
N PHE A 759 -15.46 -22.10 6.77
CA PHE A 759 -15.53 -21.04 7.78
C PHE A 759 -16.90 -20.35 7.82
N PHE A 760 -17.54 -20.09 6.68
CA PHE A 760 -18.89 -19.56 6.65
C PHE A 760 -19.92 -20.58 7.19
N LEU A 761 -19.82 -21.86 6.80
CA LEU A 761 -20.66 -22.95 7.31
C LEU A 761 -20.58 -23.05 8.85
N ALA A 762 -19.36 -23.13 9.40
CA ALA A 762 -19.15 -23.23 10.84
C ALA A 762 -19.57 -21.95 11.59
N GLY A 763 -19.31 -20.78 11.03
CA GLY A 763 -19.62 -19.49 11.67
C GLY A 763 -21.10 -19.11 11.65
N ALA A 764 -21.84 -19.49 10.61
CA ALA A 764 -23.26 -19.17 10.47
C ALA A 764 -24.18 -20.12 11.24
N PHE A 765 -23.95 -21.43 11.14
CA PHE A 765 -24.95 -22.45 11.49
C PHE A 765 -24.60 -23.32 12.70
N PHE A 766 -23.41 -23.18 13.29
CA PHE A 766 -22.92 -24.07 14.35
C PHE A 766 -22.47 -23.37 15.65
N ASP A 767 -22.96 -23.87 16.79
CA ASP A 767 -22.28 -23.69 18.08
C ASP A 767 -20.98 -24.51 18.05
N CYS A 768 -19.88 -23.79 17.78
CA CYS A 768 -18.54 -24.34 17.75
C CYS A 768 -17.99 -24.64 19.16
N GLY A 769 -18.66 -24.24 20.25
CA GLY A 769 -18.21 -24.42 21.62
C GLY A 769 -17.95 -25.89 22.00
N GLY A 770 -18.68 -26.82 21.41
CA GLY A 770 -18.47 -28.26 21.60
C GLY A 770 -17.30 -28.86 20.79
N ALA A 771 -16.87 -28.24 19.69
CA ALA A 771 -15.93 -28.81 18.73
C ALA A 771 -14.57 -29.22 19.34
N ALA A 772 -14.08 -30.40 19.02
CA ALA A 772 -12.84 -30.96 19.57
C ALA A 772 -11.93 -31.53 18.46
N SER A 773 -10.63 -31.21 18.51
CA SER A 773 -9.66 -31.74 17.54
C SER A 773 -9.49 -33.25 17.73
N SER A 774 -9.46 -34.00 16.62
CA SER A 774 -9.45 -35.47 16.62
C SER A 774 -8.29 -36.06 17.45
N SER A 775 -7.13 -35.40 17.38
CA SER A 775 -5.90 -35.75 18.10
C SER A 775 -6.04 -35.84 19.63
N SER A 776 -6.93 -35.04 20.23
CA SER A 776 -7.08 -34.91 21.69
C SER A 776 -7.59 -36.19 22.37
N SER A 777 -8.42 -36.95 21.66
CA SER A 777 -9.14 -38.15 22.12
C SER A 777 -8.23 -39.30 22.60
N SER A 778 -6.97 -39.32 22.17
CA SER A 778 -6.08 -40.49 22.25
C SER A 778 -5.37 -40.70 23.61
N SER A 779 -5.47 -39.77 24.57
CA SER A 779 -4.47 -39.65 25.64
C SER A 779 -4.92 -39.91 27.09
N SER A 780 -6.23 -39.98 27.38
CA SER A 780 -6.75 -39.68 28.73
C SER A 780 -7.57 -40.77 29.47
N SER A 781 -7.48 -42.06 29.09
CA SER A 781 -8.26 -43.16 29.73
C SER A 781 -7.40 -44.25 30.43
N SER A 782 -6.63 -43.87 31.46
CA SER A 782 -5.86 -44.82 32.29
C SER A 782 -6.19 -44.78 33.80
N SER A 783 -7.46 -44.54 34.16
CA SER A 783 -7.94 -44.69 35.53
C SER A 783 -7.94 -46.16 35.98
N SER A 784 -7.50 -46.43 37.21
CA SER A 784 -7.03 -47.77 37.59
C SER A 784 -8.12 -48.70 38.15
N LYS A 785 -8.39 -49.82 37.46
CA LYS A 785 -9.11 -50.98 38.02
C LYS A 785 -8.29 -52.27 37.87
N LYS A 786 -7.99 -52.93 39.00
CA LYS A 786 -7.19 -54.18 39.08
C LYS A 786 -7.99 -55.38 38.57
N ALA A 787 -7.50 -56.10 37.56
CA ALA A 787 -8.01 -57.42 37.20
C ALA A 787 -6.91 -58.41 36.75
N LYS A 788 -7.26 -59.70 36.78
CA LYS A 788 -6.38 -60.88 36.65
C LYS A 788 -5.71 -61.03 35.27
N LYS A 789 -4.54 -61.69 35.25
CA LYS A 789 -3.97 -62.37 34.05
C LYS A 789 -5.02 -63.30 33.41
N PRO A 790 -5.05 -63.40 32.06
CA PRO A 790 -4.58 -64.67 31.46
C PRO A 790 -3.83 -64.56 30.11
N LYS A 791 -3.14 -65.65 29.79
CA LYS A 791 -2.67 -66.17 28.47
C LYS A 791 -2.19 -65.23 27.35
N LYS A 792 -0.93 -65.46 26.93
CA LYS A 792 -0.40 -65.18 25.58
C LYS A 792 -1.31 -65.75 24.47
N GLY A 793 -1.35 -65.11 23.30
CA GLY A 793 -1.34 -65.86 22.03
C GLY A 793 -2.27 -65.46 20.87
N LYS A 794 -2.16 -64.25 20.32
CA LYS A 794 -2.46 -63.99 18.89
C LYS A 794 -1.62 -62.80 18.39
N LYS A 795 -1.20 -62.81 17.12
CA LYS A 795 -0.64 -61.61 16.47
C LYS A 795 -1.79 -60.64 16.20
N LYS A 796 -1.63 -59.36 16.56
CA LYS A 796 -2.45 -58.28 16.00
C LYS A 796 -1.96 -58.03 14.56
N PRO A 797 -2.83 -57.75 13.57
CA PRO A 797 -2.37 -57.15 12.33
C PRO A 797 -1.71 -55.80 12.64
N LYS A 798 -0.75 -55.40 11.81
CA LYS A 798 -0.22 -54.03 11.79
C LYS A 798 -1.34 -53.17 11.21
N LYS A 799 -2.07 -52.42 12.05
CA LYS A 799 -2.88 -51.32 11.52
C LYS A 799 -1.89 -50.31 10.95
N GLU A 800 -2.12 -49.88 9.73
CA GLU A 800 -1.34 -48.78 9.17
C GLU A 800 -1.91 -47.48 9.75
N GLU A 801 -1.01 -46.54 10.03
CA GLU A 801 -1.32 -45.27 10.64
C GLU A 801 -1.38 -44.29 9.47
N ASP A 802 -2.58 -44.09 8.93
CA ASP A 802 -2.82 -43.24 7.76
C ASP A 802 -2.44 -41.79 8.12
N GLU A 803 -1.38 -41.26 7.49
CA GLU A 803 -0.76 -39.98 7.89
C GLU A 803 -1.57 -38.74 7.46
N SER A 804 -2.73 -38.89 6.83
CA SER A 804 -3.60 -37.82 6.34
C SER A 804 -4.46 -37.15 7.42
N GLY A 805 -4.00 -37.14 8.68
CA GLY A 805 -4.76 -36.74 9.87
C GLY A 805 -4.90 -35.22 10.09
N SER A 806 -5.09 -34.43 9.03
CA SER A 806 -5.52 -33.03 9.15
C SER A 806 -7.02 -32.97 9.46
N ASP A 807 -7.41 -32.33 10.56
CA ASP A 807 -8.82 -32.01 10.82
C ASP A 807 -9.40 -31.22 9.62
N GLY A 808 -10.57 -31.59 9.12
CA GLY A 808 -11.15 -31.05 7.88
C GLY A 808 -11.40 -29.53 7.92
N PRO A 809 -11.53 -28.85 6.78
CA PRO A 809 -11.57 -27.38 6.68
C PRO A 809 -12.61 -26.72 7.60
N ALA A 810 -13.84 -27.23 7.62
CA ALA A 810 -14.89 -26.75 8.51
C ALA A 810 -14.58 -27.02 10.00
N VAL A 811 -14.01 -28.19 10.34
CA VAL A 811 -13.60 -28.50 11.73
C VAL A 811 -12.45 -27.59 12.18
N ALA A 812 -11.47 -27.34 11.31
CA ALA A 812 -10.39 -26.39 11.57
C ALA A 812 -10.91 -24.95 11.74
N ALA A 813 -11.95 -24.57 10.98
CA ALA A 813 -12.63 -23.29 11.17
C ALA A 813 -13.43 -23.22 12.48
N ALA A 814 -14.18 -24.26 12.85
CA ALA A 814 -14.91 -24.33 14.12
C ALA A 814 -13.97 -24.25 15.32
N LEU A 815 -12.80 -24.92 15.25
CA LEU A 815 -11.75 -24.78 16.26
C LEU A 815 -11.20 -23.34 16.32
N ARG A 816 -10.97 -22.68 15.17
CA ARG A 816 -10.55 -21.26 15.11
C ARG A 816 -11.59 -20.32 15.72
N ILE A 817 -12.89 -20.54 15.46
CA ILE A 817 -14.01 -19.79 16.03
C ILE A 817 -14.03 -19.99 17.55
N LYS A 818 -14.04 -21.24 18.02
CA LYS A 818 -14.03 -21.62 19.44
C LYS A 818 -12.85 -21.03 20.21
N ASP A 819 -11.63 -21.22 19.71
CA ASP A 819 -10.42 -20.70 20.37
C ASP A 819 -10.46 -19.17 20.49
N SER A 820 -11.16 -18.47 19.57
CA SER A 820 -11.37 -17.03 19.61
C SER A 820 -12.49 -16.58 20.56
N THR A 821 -13.59 -17.34 20.71
CA THR A 821 -14.73 -16.96 21.57
C THR A 821 -14.57 -17.33 23.05
N THR A 822 -13.69 -18.28 23.39
CA THR A 822 -13.43 -18.71 24.79
C THR A 822 -12.94 -17.61 25.74
N GLY A 823 -12.59 -16.41 25.24
CA GLY A 823 -12.09 -15.29 26.05
C GLY A 823 -13.10 -14.62 27.00
N GLY A 824 -14.40 -14.93 26.92
CA GLY A 824 -15.39 -14.42 27.88
C GLY A 824 -16.85 -14.77 27.58
N THR A 825 -17.18 -15.02 26.32
CA THR A 825 -18.54 -15.34 25.85
C THR A 825 -18.54 -16.69 25.14
N THR A 826 -18.85 -17.77 25.86
CA THR A 826 -18.82 -19.16 25.33
C THR A 826 -20.04 -19.51 24.48
N GLY A 827 -20.48 -18.58 23.63
CA GLY A 827 -21.63 -18.72 22.75
C GLY A 827 -21.25 -18.74 21.26
N PRO A 828 -22.24 -18.84 20.36
CA PRO A 828 -22.04 -18.69 18.92
C PRO A 828 -21.68 -17.25 18.53
N LEU A 829 -21.43 -17.02 17.24
CA LEU A 829 -21.27 -15.67 16.72
C LEU A 829 -22.58 -14.85 16.85
N PRO A 830 -22.51 -13.50 16.90
CA PRO A 830 -23.71 -12.65 16.97
C PRO A 830 -24.70 -12.93 15.83
N PHE A 831 -26.01 -12.86 16.11
CA PHE A 831 -27.05 -13.28 15.16
C PHE A 831 -26.97 -12.54 13.82
N SER A 832 -26.86 -11.22 13.82
CA SER A 832 -26.72 -10.42 12.59
C SER A 832 -25.46 -10.74 11.77
N VAL A 833 -24.42 -11.31 12.39
CA VAL A 833 -23.22 -11.81 11.71
C VAL A 833 -23.47 -13.23 11.19
N ARG A 834 -24.17 -14.09 11.95
CA ARG A 834 -24.60 -15.43 11.50
C ARG A 834 -25.48 -15.35 10.24
N VAL A 835 -26.46 -14.44 10.20
CA VAL A 835 -27.35 -14.20 9.05
C VAL A 835 -26.58 -13.67 7.83
N HIS A 836 -25.57 -12.83 8.03
CA HIS A 836 -24.72 -12.35 6.94
C HIS A 836 -23.83 -13.49 6.40
N LEU A 837 -23.27 -14.31 7.28
CA LEU A 837 -22.46 -15.47 6.92
C LEU A 837 -23.27 -16.59 6.23
N SER A 838 -24.53 -16.81 6.60
CA SER A 838 -25.41 -17.77 5.90
C SER A 838 -25.73 -17.31 4.48
N SER A 839 -26.11 -16.04 4.30
CA SER A 839 -26.35 -15.46 2.97
C SER A 839 -25.11 -15.55 2.06
N LEU A 840 -23.92 -15.26 2.59
CA LEU A 840 -22.66 -15.41 1.85
C LEU A 840 -22.28 -16.87 1.60
N PHE A 841 -22.52 -17.80 2.53
CA PHE A 841 -22.34 -19.25 2.32
C PHE A 841 -23.20 -19.75 1.16
N GLN A 842 -24.50 -19.46 1.19
CA GLN A 842 -25.45 -19.90 0.16
C GLN A 842 -25.12 -19.29 -1.21
N SER A 843 -24.76 -18.00 -1.25
CA SER A 843 -24.31 -17.32 -2.47
C SER A 843 -23.02 -17.94 -3.03
N LEU A 844 -22.08 -18.33 -2.16
CA LEU A 844 -20.80 -18.92 -2.54
C LEU A 844 -20.96 -20.37 -3.02
N LEU A 845 -21.90 -21.11 -2.43
CA LEU A 845 -22.26 -22.47 -2.85
C LEU A 845 -22.96 -22.46 -4.22
N SER A 846 -23.85 -21.50 -4.47
CA SER A 846 -24.44 -21.28 -5.80
C SER A 846 -23.37 -20.99 -6.84
N GLU A 847 -22.41 -20.11 -6.54
CA GLU A 847 -21.27 -19.80 -7.42
C GLU A 847 -20.39 -21.04 -7.66
N ALA A 848 -20.13 -21.86 -6.63
CA ALA A 848 -19.35 -23.09 -6.73
C ALA A 848 -20.01 -24.12 -7.66
N VAL A 849 -21.33 -24.31 -7.53
CA VAL A 849 -22.14 -25.17 -8.41
C VAL A 849 -22.08 -24.67 -9.85
N SER A 850 -22.28 -23.37 -10.09
CA SER A 850 -22.17 -22.79 -11.44
C SER A 850 -20.76 -22.91 -12.03
N ALA A 851 -19.70 -22.73 -11.23
CA ALA A 851 -18.31 -22.86 -11.66
C ALA A 851 -17.94 -24.32 -12.00
N ALA A 852 -18.36 -25.27 -11.17
CA ALA A 852 -18.16 -26.71 -11.41
C ALA A 852 -18.89 -27.15 -12.70
N ALA A 853 -20.14 -26.73 -12.89
CA ALA A 853 -20.90 -26.98 -14.12
C ALA A 853 -20.34 -26.26 -15.36
N ALA A 854 -19.61 -25.15 -15.20
CA ALA A 854 -18.94 -24.46 -16.30
C ALA A 854 -17.65 -25.17 -16.73
N ALA A 855 -16.83 -25.63 -15.78
CA ALA A 855 -15.57 -26.36 -16.03
C ALA A 855 -15.80 -27.75 -16.68
N ALA A 856 -16.97 -28.34 -16.46
CA ALA A 856 -17.48 -29.51 -17.19
C ALA A 856 -17.76 -29.17 -18.68
N HIS A 857 -16.71 -29.21 -19.49
CA HIS A 857 -16.70 -28.79 -20.90
C HIS A 857 -17.13 -29.87 -21.92
N SER A 858 -17.25 -31.15 -21.53
CA SER A 858 -17.44 -32.27 -22.46
C SER A 858 -18.89 -32.70 -22.68
N SER A 859 -19.70 -32.82 -21.63
CA SER A 859 -21.10 -33.25 -21.72
C SER A 859 -22.00 -32.57 -20.70
N SER A 860 -23.32 -32.69 -20.88
CA SER A 860 -24.31 -32.24 -19.90
C SER A 860 -24.42 -33.16 -18.67
N GLY A 861 -23.86 -34.39 -18.75
CA GLY A 861 -23.71 -35.32 -17.63
C GLY A 861 -22.61 -34.90 -16.67
N ASP A 862 -21.44 -34.54 -17.21
CA ASP A 862 -20.30 -34.03 -16.44
C ASP A 862 -20.70 -32.84 -15.55
N ARG A 863 -21.62 -31.99 -16.03
CA ARG A 863 -22.15 -30.84 -15.28
C ARG A 863 -22.91 -31.23 -14.03
N ALA A 864 -23.83 -32.19 -14.15
CA ALA A 864 -24.61 -32.65 -13.00
C ALA A 864 -23.73 -33.34 -11.95
N ALA A 865 -22.78 -34.16 -12.40
CA ALA A 865 -21.78 -34.79 -11.52
C ALA A 865 -20.87 -33.75 -10.83
N ALA A 866 -20.46 -32.69 -11.53
CA ALA A 866 -19.67 -31.60 -10.98
C ALA A 866 -20.45 -30.75 -9.95
N SER A 867 -21.73 -30.44 -10.24
CA SER A 867 -22.65 -29.78 -9.29
C SER A 867 -22.84 -30.60 -8.02
N LEU A 868 -23.13 -31.90 -8.14
CA LEU A 868 -23.21 -32.81 -7.01
C LEU A 868 -21.88 -32.87 -6.23
N GLY A 869 -20.76 -32.93 -6.93
CA GLY A 869 -19.42 -32.93 -6.32
C GLY A 869 -19.10 -31.67 -5.51
N ALA A 870 -19.66 -30.51 -5.88
CA ALA A 870 -19.54 -29.28 -5.09
C ALA A 870 -20.45 -29.30 -3.85
N LEU A 871 -21.70 -29.74 -4.01
CA LEU A 871 -22.69 -29.81 -2.93
C LEU A 871 -22.37 -30.88 -1.88
N ARG A 872 -21.93 -32.06 -2.31
CA ARG A 872 -21.51 -33.15 -1.42
C ARG A 872 -20.36 -32.73 -0.51
N LYS A 873 -19.38 -31.96 -1.02
CA LYS A 873 -18.29 -31.38 -0.19
C LYS A 873 -18.83 -30.49 0.95
N ALA A 874 -19.96 -29.80 0.76
CA ALA A 874 -20.59 -29.01 1.82
C ALA A 874 -21.31 -29.89 2.86
N VAL A 875 -21.99 -30.94 2.42
CA VAL A 875 -22.60 -31.96 3.30
C VAL A 875 -21.52 -32.71 4.10
N ASP A 876 -20.43 -33.15 3.47
CA ASP A 876 -19.29 -33.79 4.13
C ASP A 876 -18.67 -32.88 5.21
N MET A 877 -18.64 -31.56 4.98
CA MET A 877 -18.17 -30.58 5.96
C MET A 877 -19.14 -30.40 7.14
N MET A 878 -20.45 -30.38 6.89
CA MET A 878 -21.50 -30.34 7.93
C MET A 878 -21.42 -31.59 8.81
N ASP A 879 -21.35 -32.76 8.20
CA ASP A 879 -21.16 -34.05 8.87
C ASP A 879 -19.88 -34.09 9.70
N ALA A 880 -18.78 -33.52 9.21
CA ALA A 880 -17.52 -33.44 9.94
C ALA A 880 -17.60 -32.49 11.16
N LEU A 881 -18.37 -31.39 11.07
CA LEU A 881 -18.63 -30.49 12.20
C LEU A 881 -19.38 -31.20 13.32
N GLU A 882 -20.50 -31.87 13.00
CA GLU A 882 -21.29 -32.65 13.96
C GLU A 882 -20.44 -33.75 14.61
N LYS A 883 -19.67 -34.51 13.81
CA LYS A 883 -18.76 -35.57 14.29
C LYS A 883 -17.59 -35.04 15.13
N SER A 884 -17.24 -33.76 15.00
CA SER A 884 -16.26 -33.08 15.87
C SER A 884 -16.86 -32.58 17.19
N GLY A 885 -18.18 -32.58 17.35
CA GLY A 885 -18.90 -32.07 18.51
C GLY A 885 -19.41 -30.63 18.37
N GLY A 886 -19.33 -30.02 17.18
CA GLY A 886 -20.10 -28.80 16.90
C GLY A 886 -21.60 -29.13 16.83
N LYS A 887 -22.46 -28.24 17.33
CA LYS A 887 -23.92 -28.43 17.29
C LYS A 887 -24.55 -27.49 16.27
N ALA A 888 -25.47 -27.96 15.45
CA ALA A 888 -26.31 -27.08 14.64
C ALA A 888 -27.12 -26.14 15.55
N LEU A 889 -27.21 -24.85 15.21
CA LEU A 889 -27.84 -23.82 16.04
C LEU A 889 -29.36 -23.94 16.09
N VAL A 890 -29.96 -24.53 15.06
CA VAL A 890 -31.30 -25.11 15.09
C VAL A 890 -31.14 -26.60 14.80
N GLY A 891 -30.56 -27.34 15.74
CA GLY A 891 -30.66 -28.80 15.74
C GLY A 891 -32.13 -29.25 15.82
N PRO A 892 -32.46 -30.52 15.50
CA PRO A 892 -33.78 -31.04 15.83
C PRO A 892 -33.98 -30.94 17.35
N SER A 893 -35.08 -30.34 17.80
CA SER A 893 -35.41 -30.29 19.22
C SER A 893 -35.61 -31.72 19.72
N PRO A 894 -34.87 -32.22 20.72
CA PRO A 894 -35.01 -33.58 21.20
C PRO A 894 -36.25 -33.69 22.10
N ARG A 895 -37.45 -33.58 21.49
CA ARG A 895 -38.75 -33.84 22.15
C ARG A 895 -38.79 -35.24 22.80
N THR A 896 -37.94 -36.17 22.33
CA THR A 896 -37.67 -37.49 22.89
C THR A 896 -36.89 -37.47 24.23
N ARG A 897 -37.27 -36.65 25.23
CA ARG A 897 -36.68 -36.74 26.59
C ARG A 897 -37.58 -36.41 27.80
N GLU A 898 -38.15 -37.48 28.37
CA GLU A 898 -38.31 -37.70 29.83
C GLU A 898 -39.33 -36.84 30.63
N GLU A 899 -40.42 -36.35 30.03
CA GLU A 899 -41.61 -35.91 30.81
C GLU A 899 -42.46 -37.08 31.37
N SER A 900 -42.03 -38.34 31.20
CA SER A 900 -42.64 -39.54 31.81
C SER A 900 -42.37 -39.69 33.32
N GLY A 901 -42.43 -38.57 34.05
CA GLY A 901 -42.11 -38.41 35.47
C GLY A 901 -43.28 -37.99 36.37
N GLY A 902 -44.53 -38.11 35.91
CA GLY A 902 -45.76 -37.73 36.62
C GLY A 902 -46.74 -38.89 36.79
N ASP A 903 -47.18 -39.12 38.03
CA ASP A 903 -47.96 -40.26 38.55
C ASP A 903 -49.07 -40.87 37.64
N ASP A 904 -49.08 -42.21 37.63
CA ASP A 904 -50.12 -43.18 37.24
C ASP A 904 -51.61 -42.72 37.23
N ASN A 905 -52.41 -43.36 36.35
CA ASN A 905 -53.87 -43.29 36.13
C ASN A 905 -54.32 -41.98 35.42
N ASP A 906 -54.87 -42.03 34.20
CA ASP A 906 -56.01 -42.85 33.77
C ASP A 906 -55.75 -43.78 32.56
N ASP A 907 -56.65 -44.74 32.33
CA ASP A 907 -56.65 -45.67 31.18
C ASP A 907 -57.47 -45.11 29.98
N ASP A 908 -57.20 -45.63 28.79
CA ASP A 908 -58.11 -45.68 27.62
C ASP A 908 -58.32 -44.37 26.81
N ASP A 909 -57.37 -44.06 25.92
CA ASP A 909 -57.64 -43.56 24.56
C ASP A 909 -56.46 -43.91 23.64
N GLY A 910 -56.67 -43.85 22.31
CA GLY A 910 -55.76 -44.44 21.31
C GLY A 910 -54.48 -43.63 21.03
N ASP A 911 -53.34 -44.15 21.47
CA ASP A 911 -51.99 -43.73 21.03
C ASP A 911 -51.75 -44.22 19.58
N GLU A 912 -52.32 -43.50 18.61
CA GLU A 912 -52.03 -43.66 17.19
C GLU A 912 -50.57 -43.27 16.96
N GLY A 913 -49.69 -44.28 16.93
CA GLY A 913 -48.25 -44.08 17.05
C GLY A 913 -47.69 -43.20 15.95
N GLU A 914 -47.26 -41.99 16.33
CA GLU A 914 -46.55 -41.05 15.46
C GLU A 914 -45.42 -41.77 14.72
N GLU A 915 -45.52 -41.90 13.39
CA GLU A 915 -44.44 -42.49 12.61
C GLU A 915 -43.19 -41.61 12.73
N GLU A 916 -42.07 -42.23 13.11
CA GLU A 916 -40.81 -41.55 13.41
C GLU A 916 -40.22 -40.95 12.12
N ARG A 917 -40.68 -39.73 11.75
CA ARG A 917 -40.35 -39.05 10.50
C ARG A 917 -38.86 -39.20 10.16
N PRO A 918 -38.51 -39.61 8.94
CA PRO A 918 -37.14 -39.98 8.62
C PRO A 918 -36.17 -38.80 8.81
N GLU A 919 -35.14 -39.01 9.63
CA GLU A 919 -34.07 -38.02 9.80
C GLU A 919 -33.51 -37.61 8.42
N PRO A 920 -33.45 -36.32 8.03
CA PRO A 920 -33.09 -35.93 6.66
C PRO A 920 -31.67 -36.34 6.21
N GLN A 921 -30.81 -36.76 7.16
CA GLN A 921 -29.53 -37.40 6.87
C GLN A 921 -29.70 -38.82 6.29
N LYS A 922 -30.71 -39.58 6.72
CA LYS A 922 -31.07 -40.90 6.16
C LYS A 922 -31.62 -40.75 4.74
N ILE A 923 -32.56 -39.83 4.55
CA ILE A 923 -33.15 -39.51 3.25
C ILE A 923 -32.05 -39.14 2.24
N LEU A 924 -31.21 -38.15 2.60
CA LEU A 924 -30.11 -37.71 1.74
C LEU A 924 -29.08 -38.81 1.48
N ALA A 925 -28.78 -39.67 2.46
CA ALA A 925 -27.91 -40.82 2.25
C ALA A 925 -28.49 -41.80 1.22
N GLY A 926 -29.80 -42.07 1.26
CA GLY A 926 -30.47 -42.90 0.24
C GLY A 926 -30.35 -42.33 -1.18
N VAL A 927 -30.59 -41.02 -1.35
CA VAL A 927 -30.46 -40.37 -2.66
C VAL A 927 -28.99 -40.32 -3.14
N LEU A 928 -28.03 -40.15 -2.23
CA LEU A 928 -26.60 -40.22 -2.54
C LEU A 928 -26.14 -41.64 -2.92
N ASP A 929 -26.63 -42.67 -2.23
CA ASP A 929 -26.35 -44.07 -2.54
C ASP A 929 -26.92 -44.46 -3.93
N LEU A 930 -28.12 -43.97 -4.28
CA LEU A 930 -28.68 -44.10 -5.65
C LEU A 930 -27.78 -43.37 -6.68
N ALA A 931 -27.29 -42.17 -6.37
CA ALA A 931 -26.39 -41.44 -7.27
C ALA A 931 -25.02 -42.13 -7.45
N GLU A 932 -24.54 -42.88 -6.46
CA GLU A 932 -23.37 -43.75 -6.63
C GLU A 932 -23.71 -45.04 -7.42
N GLU A 933 -24.85 -45.68 -7.17
CA GLU A 933 -25.33 -46.88 -7.87
C GLU A 933 -25.40 -46.64 -9.38
N PHE A 934 -26.02 -45.53 -9.82
CA PHE A 934 -26.15 -45.19 -11.24
C PHE A 934 -24.95 -44.39 -11.80
N GLY A 935 -24.17 -43.70 -10.97
CA GLY A 935 -23.01 -42.93 -11.40
C GLY A 935 -21.73 -43.74 -11.67
N GLY A 936 -21.56 -44.90 -11.03
CA GLY A 936 -20.33 -45.71 -11.13
C GLY A 936 -20.13 -46.48 -12.45
N GLY A 937 -21.09 -46.44 -13.38
CA GLY A 937 -21.22 -47.39 -14.50
C GLY A 937 -20.27 -47.23 -15.69
N GLY A 938 -19.41 -46.20 -15.75
CA GLY A 938 -18.63 -45.77 -16.93
C GLY A 938 -17.50 -46.70 -17.42
N GLY A 939 -17.71 -48.01 -17.46
CA GLY A 939 -16.71 -49.06 -17.70
C GLY A 939 -16.17 -49.23 -19.13
N GLY A 940 -16.17 -48.19 -19.96
CA GLY A 940 -15.47 -48.17 -21.26
C GLY A 940 -16.01 -49.11 -22.36
N GLY A 941 -17.29 -49.49 -22.28
CA GLY A 941 -18.03 -50.05 -23.41
C GLY A 941 -18.49 -48.96 -24.39
N GLU A 942 -18.96 -49.36 -25.57
CA GLU A 942 -19.55 -48.44 -26.56
C GLU A 942 -20.91 -47.93 -26.05
N GLU A 943 -20.94 -46.67 -25.64
CA GLU A 943 -22.08 -45.73 -25.52
C GLU A 943 -23.47 -46.37 -25.26
N ASP A 944 -23.73 -46.68 -23.98
CA ASP A 944 -25.08 -46.88 -23.42
C ASP A 944 -25.62 -45.51 -22.97
N ASP A 945 -26.32 -44.81 -23.87
CA ASP A 945 -26.89 -43.48 -23.62
C ASP A 945 -27.83 -43.46 -22.41
N ASP A 946 -28.50 -44.57 -22.10
CA ASP A 946 -29.44 -44.68 -20.99
C ASP A 946 -28.73 -44.73 -19.64
N ALA A 947 -27.54 -45.32 -19.58
CA ALA A 947 -26.67 -45.23 -18.41
C ALA A 947 -26.17 -43.78 -18.18
N VAL A 948 -25.89 -43.04 -19.24
CA VAL A 948 -25.53 -41.60 -19.17
C VAL A 948 -26.73 -40.77 -18.71
N GLY A 949 -27.93 -41.07 -19.22
CA GLY A 949 -29.20 -40.48 -18.80
C GLY A 949 -29.47 -40.69 -17.31
N ARG A 950 -29.43 -41.95 -16.83
CA ARG A 950 -29.62 -42.32 -15.41
C ARG A 950 -28.60 -41.66 -14.51
N SER A 951 -27.31 -41.72 -14.85
CA SER A 951 -26.25 -41.05 -14.08
C SER A 951 -26.49 -39.54 -13.95
N ARG A 952 -26.94 -38.88 -15.02
CA ARG A 952 -27.20 -37.44 -15.05
C ARG A 952 -28.45 -37.04 -14.28
N ALA A 953 -29.53 -37.82 -14.37
CA ALA A 953 -30.73 -37.64 -13.56
C ALA A 953 -30.41 -37.79 -12.07
N ALA A 954 -29.75 -38.88 -11.68
CA ALA A 954 -29.40 -39.17 -10.29
C ALA A 954 -28.50 -38.08 -9.68
N ALA A 955 -27.49 -37.61 -10.44
CA ALA A 955 -26.61 -36.54 -9.98
C ALA A 955 -27.34 -35.19 -9.81
N GLY A 956 -28.31 -34.88 -10.69
CA GLY A 956 -29.13 -33.67 -10.56
C GLY A 956 -30.10 -33.72 -9.37
N LEU A 957 -30.74 -34.86 -9.15
CA LEU A 957 -31.68 -35.08 -8.05
C LEU A 957 -30.97 -35.08 -6.69
N ALA A 958 -29.84 -35.79 -6.57
CA ALA A 958 -29.00 -35.74 -5.37
C ALA A 958 -28.43 -34.34 -5.09
N ALA A 959 -28.15 -33.54 -6.11
CA ALA A 959 -27.78 -32.13 -5.94
C ALA A 959 -28.93 -31.30 -5.34
N LEU A 960 -30.17 -31.53 -5.77
CA LEU A 960 -31.35 -30.89 -5.17
C LEU A 960 -31.56 -31.34 -3.71
N SER A 961 -31.47 -32.63 -3.40
CA SER A 961 -31.56 -33.13 -2.02
C SER A 961 -30.46 -32.54 -1.12
N CYS A 962 -29.24 -32.35 -1.63
CA CYS A 962 -28.19 -31.64 -0.90
C CYS A 962 -28.54 -30.16 -0.65
N ALA A 963 -29.12 -29.47 -1.65
CA ALA A 963 -29.53 -28.08 -1.51
C ALA A 963 -30.67 -27.90 -0.49
N LEU A 964 -31.68 -28.78 -0.52
CA LEU A 964 -32.76 -28.82 0.47
C LEU A 964 -32.23 -29.09 1.89
N ARG A 965 -31.31 -30.06 2.06
CA ARG A 965 -30.67 -30.32 3.35
C ARG A 965 -29.87 -29.11 3.88
N LEU A 966 -29.34 -28.27 2.99
CA LEU A 966 -28.64 -27.04 3.35
C LEU A 966 -29.57 -25.82 3.54
N GLN A 967 -30.85 -25.91 3.14
CA GLN A 967 -31.90 -24.96 3.54
C GLN A 967 -32.42 -25.25 4.96
N LEU A 968 -32.38 -26.52 5.41
CA LEU A 968 -32.64 -26.93 6.82
C LEU A 968 -31.62 -26.39 7.84
N LEU A 969 -30.58 -25.68 7.40
CA LEU A 969 -29.61 -25.01 8.26
C LEU A 969 -30.06 -23.57 8.53
N HIS A 970 -30.56 -23.30 9.73
CA HIS A 970 -30.94 -21.96 10.16
C HIS A 970 -29.85 -21.31 11.04
N PRO A 971 -29.56 -20.00 10.92
CA PRO A 971 -28.59 -19.29 11.76
C PRO A 971 -28.96 -19.19 13.25
N GLY A 972 -30.03 -19.84 13.72
CA GLY A 972 -30.58 -19.70 15.08
C GLY A 972 -31.51 -18.50 15.22
N LYS A 973 -32.04 -18.26 16.43
CA LYS A 973 -32.73 -17.00 16.77
C LYS A 973 -31.75 -16.01 17.44
N ASP A 974 -32.16 -14.75 17.63
CA ASP A 974 -31.36 -13.80 18.43
C ASP A 974 -31.50 -14.11 19.93
N SER A 975 -30.40 -13.97 20.66
CA SER A 975 -30.37 -14.08 22.12
C SER A 975 -30.88 -12.84 22.85
N GLY A 976 -31.10 -11.72 22.14
CA GLY A 976 -31.61 -10.48 22.71
C GLY A 976 -33.09 -10.53 23.13
N ASP A 977 -33.95 -11.16 22.32
CA ASP A 977 -35.42 -11.12 22.47
C ASP A 977 -36.02 -12.26 23.30
N ALA A 978 -35.20 -13.06 24.00
CA ALA A 978 -35.63 -14.15 24.89
C ALA A 978 -36.26 -13.65 26.22
N MET A 979 -37.16 -12.67 26.11
CA MET A 979 -37.93 -11.98 27.14
C MET A 979 -39.34 -11.55 26.66
N ASP A 980 -39.61 -11.56 25.35
CA ASP A 980 -40.96 -11.34 24.78
C ASP A 980 -41.48 -12.70 24.26
N ASP A 981 -41.80 -13.60 25.20
CA ASP A 981 -42.14 -15.01 24.95
C ASP A 981 -43.53 -15.17 24.27
N SER A 982 -43.69 -14.74 23.01
CA SER A 982 -44.76 -15.22 22.13
C SER A 982 -44.47 -16.67 21.74
N MET A 983 -45.01 -17.62 22.53
CA MET A 983 -44.84 -19.06 22.29
C MET A 983 -45.21 -19.50 20.86
N ASP A 984 -46.14 -18.77 20.23
CA ASP A 984 -46.64 -18.98 18.88
C ASP A 984 -45.52 -18.87 17.80
N ASP A 985 -44.46 -18.06 18.02
CA ASP A 985 -43.35 -17.84 17.06
C ASP A 985 -42.37 -19.02 16.94
N ASP A 986 -42.46 -20.04 17.80
CA ASP A 986 -41.66 -21.28 17.68
C ASP A 986 -42.34 -22.33 16.78
N GLU A 987 -43.65 -22.27 16.55
CA GLU A 987 -44.39 -23.30 15.80
C GLU A 987 -44.22 -23.16 14.28
N GLU A 988 -44.30 -21.93 13.71
CA GLU A 988 -44.13 -21.67 12.26
C GLU A 988 -42.71 -22.01 11.73
N ASP A 989 -41.69 -22.02 12.60
CA ASP A 989 -40.33 -22.44 12.28
C ASP A 989 -40.15 -23.98 12.30
N ASP A 990 -40.90 -24.71 13.15
CA ASP A 990 -40.92 -26.18 13.16
C ASP A 990 -41.82 -26.74 12.03
N GLU A 991 -42.97 -26.11 11.73
CA GLU A 991 -43.86 -26.50 10.62
C GLU A 991 -43.18 -26.41 9.24
N ALA A 992 -42.70 -25.22 8.87
CA ALA A 992 -42.03 -25.01 7.58
C ALA A 992 -40.70 -25.77 7.46
N ARG A 993 -40.18 -26.29 8.57
CA ARG A 993 -39.07 -27.25 8.58
C ARG A 993 -39.56 -28.66 8.26
N GLY A 994 -40.70 -29.07 8.82
CA GLY A 994 -41.42 -30.30 8.49
C GLY A 994 -41.68 -30.39 6.99
N ASP A 995 -42.25 -29.35 6.39
CA ASP A 995 -42.49 -29.25 4.94
C ASP A 995 -41.23 -29.61 4.12
N VAL A 996 -40.06 -29.07 4.49
CA VAL A 996 -38.79 -29.33 3.78
C VAL A 996 -38.28 -30.76 3.99
N VAL A 997 -38.62 -31.42 5.10
CA VAL A 997 -38.28 -32.83 5.33
C VAL A 997 -39.18 -33.74 4.50
N ASP A 998 -40.48 -33.47 4.48
CA ASP A 998 -41.47 -34.26 3.74
C ASP A 998 -41.18 -34.13 2.22
N VAL A 999 -40.91 -32.90 1.76
CA VAL A 999 -40.39 -32.59 0.42
C VAL A 999 -39.05 -33.29 0.12
N MET A 1000 -38.21 -33.57 1.11
CA MET A 1000 -36.99 -34.36 0.85
C MET A 1000 -37.29 -35.85 0.65
N ASP A 1001 -38.32 -36.39 1.30
CA ASP A 1001 -38.71 -37.80 1.22
C ASP A 1001 -39.46 -38.10 -0.09
N ASP A 1002 -40.42 -37.26 -0.46
CA ASP A 1002 -41.09 -37.27 -1.79
C ASP A 1002 -40.07 -37.29 -2.94
N LEU A 1003 -39.03 -36.45 -2.82
CA LEU A 1003 -37.93 -36.40 -3.79
C LEU A 1003 -37.13 -37.70 -3.83
N ALA A 1004 -36.94 -38.38 -2.69
CA ALA A 1004 -36.18 -39.62 -2.63
C ALA A 1004 -36.94 -40.76 -3.33
N ASP A 1005 -38.24 -40.89 -3.08
CA ASP A 1005 -39.08 -41.91 -3.72
C ASP A 1005 -39.33 -41.63 -5.20
N ALA A 1006 -39.61 -40.38 -5.59
CA ALA A 1006 -39.68 -39.99 -7.00
C ALA A 1006 -38.35 -40.23 -7.74
N THR A 1007 -37.21 -40.00 -7.07
CA THR A 1007 -35.87 -40.34 -7.61
C THR A 1007 -35.67 -41.85 -7.73
N GLY A 1008 -36.08 -42.63 -6.72
CA GLY A 1008 -36.01 -44.08 -6.74
C GLY A 1008 -36.79 -44.69 -7.89
N ALA A 1009 -38.06 -44.30 -8.04
CA ALA A 1009 -38.95 -44.73 -9.11
C ALA A 1009 -38.38 -44.38 -10.51
N LEU A 1010 -38.05 -43.11 -10.73
CA LEU A 1010 -37.56 -42.61 -12.02
C LEU A 1010 -36.26 -43.30 -12.47
N LEU A 1011 -35.31 -43.51 -11.57
CA LEU A 1011 -34.02 -44.13 -11.91
C LEU A 1011 -34.12 -45.64 -12.15
N ARG A 1012 -35.09 -46.31 -11.52
CA ARG A 1012 -35.36 -47.75 -11.67
C ARG A 1012 -36.26 -48.07 -12.87
N GLY A 1013 -36.97 -47.07 -13.41
CA GLY A 1013 -38.05 -47.29 -14.39
C GLY A 1013 -39.28 -47.95 -13.75
N GLU A 1014 -39.42 -47.81 -12.44
CA GLU A 1014 -40.55 -48.34 -11.68
C GLU A 1014 -41.67 -47.29 -11.66
N LYS A 1015 -42.92 -47.71 -11.91
CA LYS A 1015 -44.07 -46.80 -11.84
C LYS A 1015 -44.48 -46.59 -10.38
N ILE A 1016 -44.80 -45.35 -10.03
CA ILE A 1016 -45.31 -45.02 -8.71
C ILE A 1016 -46.75 -45.52 -8.63
N ARG A 1017 -47.07 -46.27 -7.58
CA ARG A 1017 -48.46 -46.53 -7.21
C ARG A 1017 -48.89 -45.38 -6.31
N ALA A 1018 -49.96 -44.68 -6.65
CA ALA A 1018 -50.60 -43.79 -5.70
C ALA A 1018 -51.03 -44.64 -4.48
N ASP A 1019 -50.55 -44.29 -3.29
CA ASP A 1019 -50.88 -45.03 -2.06
C ASP A 1019 -52.28 -44.62 -1.58
N GLY A 1020 -53.28 -45.16 -2.27
CA GLY A 1020 -54.70 -44.97 -1.98
C GLY A 1020 -55.09 -45.70 -0.70
N GLY A 1021 -54.75 -45.10 0.44
CA GLY A 1021 -55.01 -45.66 1.76
C GLY A 1021 -56.49 -45.86 2.07
N ASP A 1022 -56.96 -47.10 1.95
CA ASP A 1022 -57.78 -47.78 2.96
C ASP A 1022 -57.84 -49.30 2.66
N ASP A 1023 -57.92 -50.13 3.71
CA ASP A 1023 -57.81 -51.61 3.68
C ASP A 1023 -59.04 -52.37 3.09
N ASP A 1024 -59.65 -51.86 2.02
CA ASP A 1024 -60.74 -52.55 1.31
C ASP A 1024 -60.18 -53.71 0.45
N GLU A 1025 -60.02 -54.91 1.04
CA GLU A 1025 -59.52 -56.15 0.40
C GLU A 1025 -60.29 -56.61 -0.87
N ASP A 1026 -61.39 -55.96 -1.23
CA ASP A 1026 -62.42 -56.43 -2.19
C ASP A 1026 -62.19 -56.05 -3.67
N GLY A 1027 -60.93 -56.00 -4.11
CA GLY A 1027 -60.49 -56.40 -5.46
C GLY A 1027 -60.87 -55.56 -6.71
N ASP A 1028 -60.09 -55.77 -7.79
CA ASP A 1028 -60.25 -55.18 -9.12
C ASP A 1028 -60.20 -53.63 -9.20
N GLY A 1029 -59.64 -52.95 -8.20
CA GLY A 1029 -59.29 -51.53 -8.29
C GLY A 1029 -58.14 -51.27 -9.27
N ASP A 1030 -58.46 -50.65 -10.41
CA ASP A 1030 -57.51 -50.16 -11.42
C ASP A 1030 -56.83 -48.85 -10.96
N GLY A 1031 -56.09 -48.93 -9.84
CA GLY A 1031 -55.35 -47.83 -9.25
C GLY A 1031 -54.38 -47.17 -10.24
N GLU A 1032 -54.48 -45.85 -10.35
CA GLU A 1032 -53.80 -45.06 -11.37
C GLU A 1032 -52.27 -45.11 -11.15
N GLU A 1033 -51.54 -45.67 -12.13
CA GLU A 1033 -50.08 -45.78 -12.09
C GLU A 1033 -49.47 -44.41 -12.43
N VAL A 1034 -49.15 -43.62 -11.41
CA VAL A 1034 -48.63 -42.25 -11.55
C VAL A 1034 -47.30 -42.26 -12.30
N ASN A 1035 -47.21 -41.41 -13.33
CA ASN A 1035 -45.98 -41.22 -14.10
C ASN A 1035 -44.90 -40.58 -13.19
N PRO A 1036 -43.73 -41.22 -12.96
CA PRO A 1036 -42.69 -40.69 -12.08
C PRO A 1036 -42.11 -39.36 -12.58
N LEU A 1037 -42.20 -39.06 -13.88
CA LEU A 1037 -41.81 -37.76 -14.44
C LEU A 1037 -42.86 -36.68 -14.18
N ALA A 1038 -44.15 -37.05 -14.05
CA ALA A 1038 -45.23 -36.12 -13.69
C ALA A 1038 -45.17 -35.78 -12.20
N ALA A 1039 -45.03 -36.78 -11.33
CA ALA A 1039 -44.80 -36.60 -9.90
C ALA A 1039 -43.58 -35.70 -9.64
N LEU A 1040 -42.45 -35.96 -10.34
CA LEU A 1040 -41.28 -35.09 -10.25
C LEU A 1040 -41.53 -33.68 -10.78
N ALA A 1041 -42.30 -33.50 -11.86
CA ALA A 1041 -42.63 -32.18 -12.39
C ALA A 1041 -43.49 -31.36 -11.41
N GLU A 1042 -44.47 -32.00 -10.78
CA GLU A 1042 -45.35 -31.39 -9.78
C GLU A 1042 -44.55 -31.00 -8.54
N PHE A 1043 -43.78 -31.94 -8.01
CA PHE A 1043 -42.87 -31.75 -6.89
C PHE A 1043 -41.87 -30.59 -7.10
N LEU A 1044 -41.17 -30.57 -8.24
CA LEU A 1044 -40.22 -29.50 -8.56
C LEU A 1044 -40.92 -28.15 -8.71
N SER A 1045 -42.17 -28.13 -9.18
CA SER A 1045 -42.96 -26.91 -9.22
C SER A 1045 -43.45 -26.49 -7.84
N GLY A 1046 -43.78 -27.43 -6.94
CA GLY A 1046 -44.09 -27.16 -5.54
C GLY A 1046 -42.94 -26.43 -4.85
N ILE A 1047 -41.70 -26.92 -5.02
CA ILE A 1047 -40.49 -26.20 -4.56
C ILE A 1047 -40.44 -24.79 -5.15
N LEU A 1048 -40.66 -24.63 -6.46
CA LEU A 1048 -40.54 -23.32 -7.15
C LEU A 1048 -41.62 -22.31 -6.74
N SER A 1049 -42.82 -22.77 -6.39
CA SER A 1049 -43.94 -21.94 -5.92
C SER A 1049 -43.93 -21.70 -4.40
N SER A 1050 -43.26 -22.55 -3.62
CA SER A 1050 -43.14 -22.42 -2.17
C SER A 1050 -42.31 -21.20 -1.73
N PRO A 1051 -42.45 -20.74 -0.46
CA PRO A 1051 -41.55 -19.74 0.12
C PRO A 1051 -40.07 -20.17 0.22
N LEU A 1052 -39.72 -21.42 -0.12
CA LEU A 1052 -38.32 -21.86 -0.29
C LEU A 1052 -37.67 -21.27 -1.56
N SER A 1053 -38.49 -20.83 -2.51
CA SER A 1053 -38.10 -20.29 -3.81
C SER A 1053 -38.41 -18.79 -3.96
N SER A 1054 -39.40 -18.23 -3.27
CA SER A 1054 -39.74 -16.80 -3.45
C SER A 1054 -38.58 -15.87 -3.04
N ASP A 1055 -38.29 -14.86 -3.87
CA ASP A 1055 -37.34 -13.80 -3.50
C ASP A 1055 -38.07 -12.81 -2.57
N ALA A 1056 -38.18 -13.16 -1.28
CA ALA A 1056 -38.94 -12.46 -0.24
C ALA A 1056 -38.36 -11.07 0.17
N THR A 1057 -37.77 -10.34 -0.77
CA THR A 1057 -37.32 -8.95 -0.65
C THR A 1057 -38.43 -7.92 -0.93
N GLY A 1058 -39.65 -8.37 -1.24
CA GLY A 1058 -40.78 -7.55 -1.68
C GLY A 1058 -41.46 -6.74 -0.57
N GLY A 1059 -40.79 -5.69 -0.07
CA GLY A 1059 -41.39 -4.41 0.38
C GLY A 1059 -42.37 -4.35 1.56
N GLY A 1060 -42.96 -5.46 2.02
CA GLY A 1060 -43.98 -5.49 3.06
C GLY A 1060 -43.44 -5.10 4.44
N ASP A 1061 -44.22 -4.31 5.19
CA ASP A 1061 -43.88 -3.74 6.52
C ASP A 1061 -43.91 -4.78 7.68
N GLY A 1062 -43.67 -6.06 7.36
CA GLY A 1062 -43.67 -7.20 8.30
C GLY A 1062 -42.28 -7.83 8.40
N GLY A 1063 -41.49 -7.42 9.40
CA GLY A 1063 -40.03 -7.57 9.40
C GLY A 1063 -39.45 -9.00 9.46
N ASN A 1064 -40.20 -10.02 9.91
CA ASN A 1064 -39.60 -11.32 10.25
C ASN A 1064 -39.20 -12.18 9.03
N ALA A 1065 -39.95 -12.13 7.91
CA ALA A 1065 -39.76 -13.07 6.79
C ALA A 1065 -38.37 -12.99 6.13
N ALA A 1066 -37.71 -11.82 6.19
CA ALA A 1066 -36.40 -11.60 5.58
C ALA A 1066 -35.23 -12.29 6.31
N HIS A 1067 -35.47 -12.95 7.46
CA HIS A 1067 -34.41 -13.57 8.26
C HIS A 1067 -34.07 -15.02 7.90
N ARG A 1068 -34.96 -15.73 7.18
CA ARG A 1068 -34.62 -17.04 6.57
C ARG A 1068 -33.65 -16.79 5.41
N GLY A 1069 -32.34 -16.77 5.72
CA GLY A 1069 -31.23 -16.49 4.81
C GLY A 1069 -30.96 -17.61 3.79
N GLY A 1070 -32.01 -18.02 3.08
CA GLY A 1070 -32.03 -19.15 2.16
C GLY A 1070 -31.44 -18.85 0.79
N ALA A 1071 -31.44 -19.89 -0.05
CA ALA A 1071 -30.71 -19.94 -1.30
C ALA A 1071 -31.61 -20.13 -2.53
N PRO A 1072 -32.62 -19.27 -2.80
CA PRO A 1072 -33.57 -19.50 -3.89
C PRO A 1072 -32.87 -19.66 -5.25
N LYS A 1073 -31.75 -18.97 -5.47
CA LYS A 1073 -30.91 -19.12 -6.68
C LYS A 1073 -30.21 -20.49 -6.76
N LEU A 1074 -29.70 -21.02 -5.65
CA LEU A 1074 -29.11 -22.37 -5.59
C LEU A 1074 -30.20 -23.43 -5.81
N VAL A 1075 -31.34 -23.30 -5.14
CA VAL A 1075 -32.48 -24.23 -5.28
C VAL A 1075 -32.98 -24.23 -6.72
N ARG A 1076 -33.25 -23.06 -7.33
CA ARG A 1076 -33.64 -22.94 -8.74
C ARG A 1076 -32.60 -23.54 -9.71
N GLU A 1077 -31.30 -23.42 -9.42
CA GLU A 1077 -30.24 -24.05 -10.24
C GLU A 1077 -30.22 -25.58 -10.08
N CYS A 1078 -30.44 -26.09 -8.86
CA CYS A 1078 -30.50 -27.53 -8.59
C CYS A 1078 -31.78 -28.15 -9.16
N VAL A 1079 -32.93 -27.49 -9.02
CA VAL A 1079 -34.20 -27.86 -9.70
C VAL A 1079 -34.00 -27.92 -11.21
N ARG A 1080 -33.36 -26.91 -11.82
CA ARG A 1080 -33.03 -26.93 -13.26
C ARG A 1080 -32.09 -28.08 -13.63
N THR A 1081 -31.13 -28.41 -12.77
CA THR A 1081 -30.17 -29.50 -13.00
C THR A 1081 -30.83 -30.87 -12.89
N ALA A 1082 -31.67 -31.09 -11.87
CA ALA A 1082 -32.51 -32.26 -11.69
C ALA A 1082 -33.44 -32.46 -12.88
N TRP A 1083 -34.24 -31.44 -13.22
CA TRP A 1083 -35.19 -31.49 -14.33
C TRP A 1083 -34.53 -31.74 -15.68
N ALA A 1084 -33.43 -31.04 -15.98
CA ALA A 1084 -32.68 -31.25 -17.22
C ALA A 1084 -31.99 -32.63 -17.26
N GLY A 1085 -31.74 -33.25 -16.11
CA GLY A 1085 -31.27 -34.64 -15.99
C GLY A 1085 -32.39 -35.65 -16.23
N ALA A 1086 -33.54 -35.49 -15.57
CA ALA A 1086 -34.74 -36.31 -15.73
C ALA A 1086 -35.27 -36.31 -17.17
N LEU A 1087 -35.40 -35.13 -17.80
CA LEU A 1087 -35.71 -35.02 -19.23
C LEU A 1087 -34.62 -35.63 -20.13
N GLY A 1088 -33.36 -35.63 -19.68
CA GLY A 1088 -32.28 -36.32 -20.37
C GLY A 1088 -32.51 -37.83 -20.42
N LEU A 1089 -32.78 -38.44 -19.27
CA LEU A 1089 -33.12 -39.85 -19.12
C LEU A 1089 -34.36 -40.23 -19.95
N ALA A 1090 -35.47 -39.49 -19.80
CA ALA A 1090 -36.70 -39.74 -20.57
C ALA A 1090 -36.50 -39.60 -22.10
N SER A 1091 -35.52 -38.81 -22.55
CA SER A 1091 -35.18 -38.69 -23.97
C SER A 1091 -34.29 -39.82 -24.49
N SER A 1092 -33.35 -40.33 -23.69
CA SER A 1092 -32.47 -41.44 -24.10
C SER A 1092 -33.23 -42.77 -24.14
N ASP A 1093 -33.92 -43.11 -23.04
CA ASP A 1093 -34.32 -44.48 -22.65
C ASP A 1093 -34.76 -45.36 -23.84
N GLY A 1094 -33.98 -46.39 -24.17
CA GLY A 1094 -34.00 -47.09 -25.46
C GLY A 1094 -35.25 -47.94 -25.79
N GLY A 1095 -36.37 -47.73 -25.09
CA GLY A 1095 -37.65 -48.39 -25.31
C GLY A 1095 -38.30 -48.10 -26.68
N ASP A 1096 -39.33 -48.88 -27.01
CA ASP A 1096 -40.15 -48.66 -28.21
C ASP A 1096 -40.87 -47.29 -28.11
N ASP A 1097 -41.21 -46.67 -29.26
CA ASP A 1097 -41.78 -45.31 -29.32
C ASP A 1097 -43.04 -45.13 -28.46
N ASP A 1098 -43.80 -46.19 -28.21
CA ASP A 1098 -44.99 -46.20 -27.35
C ASP A 1098 -44.66 -45.99 -25.86
N ASP A 1099 -43.53 -46.52 -25.36
CA ASP A 1099 -43.10 -46.33 -23.96
C ASP A 1099 -42.55 -44.91 -23.73
N LYS A 1100 -41.83 -44.36 -24.72
CA LYS A 1100 -41.40 -42.95 -24.70
C LYS A 1100 -42.59 -41.98 -24.69
N ALA A 1101 -43.66 -42.32 -25.42
CA ALA A 1101 -44.91 -41.55 -25.41
C ALA A 1101 -45.71 -41.67 -24.10
N ALA A 1102 -45.46 -42.71 -23.29
CA ALA A 1102 -46.03 -42.84 -21.94
C ALA A 1102 -45.25 -42.04 -20.88
N LEU A 1103 -43.93 -41.85 -21.04
CA LEU A 1103 -43.13 -41.02 -20.14
C LEU A 1103 -43.33 -39.51 -20.36
N LEU A 1104 -43.48 -39.07 -21.62
CA LEU A 1104 -43.75 -37.67 -21.99
C LEU A 1104 -45.21 -37.48 -22.42
N ASP A 1105 -46.12 -37.88 -21.53
CA ASP A 1105 -47.56 -37.86 -21.75
C ASP A 1105 -48.20 -36.45 -21.62
N ALA A 1106 -49.54 -36.43 -21.63
CA ALA A 1106 -50.32 -35.21 -21.44
C ALA A 1106 -50.38 -34.73 -19.97
N GLU A 1107 -50.07 -35.59 -19.00
CA GLU A 1107 -50.10 -35.28 -17.57
C GLU A 1107 -48.87 -34.44 -17.19
N VAL A 1108 -47.67 -34.88 -17.56
CA VAL A 1108 -46.41 -34.11 -17.41
C VAL A 1108 -46.55 -32.74 -18.07
N LEU A 1109 -47.11 -32.68 -19.28
CA LEU A 1109 -47.38 -31.41 -19.96
C LEU A 1109 -48.45 -30.58 -19.26
N SER A 1110 -49.47 -31.18 -18.65
CA SER A 1110 -50.51 -30.44 -17.93
C SER A 1110 -49.97 -29.78 -16.66
N VAL A 1111 -49.15 -30.49 -15.88
CA VAL A 1111 -48.52 -30.01 -14.64
C VAL A 1111 -47.57 -28.84 -14.94
N LEU A 1112 -46.76 -28.95 -16.00
CA LEU A 1112 -45.88 -27.86 -16.43
C LEU A 1112 -46.67 -26.65 -16.93
N LEU A 1113 -47.76 -26.87 -17.68
CA LEU A 1113 -48.59 -25.77 -18.20
C LEU A 1113 -49.46 -25.11 -17.12
N SER A 1114 -49.94 -25.85 -16.13
CA SER A 1114 -50.73 -25.30 -15.03
C SER A 1114 -49.86 -24.51 -14.06
N ASN A 1115 -48.66 -24.99 -13.74
CA ASN A 1115 -47.88 -24.43 -12.63
C ASN A 1115 -46.76 -23.48 -13.09
N VAL A 1116 -46.26 -23.60 -14.33
CA VAL A 1116 -45.19 -22.74 -14.90
C VAL A 1116 -45.74 -21.77 -15.97
N CYS A 1117 -46.98 -21.98 -16.44
CA CYS A 1117 -47.61 -21.14 -17.47
C CYS A 1117 -49.02 -20.66 -17.07
N ASP A 1118 -49.32 -20.57 -15.77
CA ASP A 1118 -50.57 -19.96 -15.29
C ASP A 1118 -50.67 -18.51 -15.81
N PRO A 1119 -51.68 -18.17 -16.65
CA PRO A 1119 -51.85 -16.79 -17.12
C PRO A 1119 -52.12 -15.81 -15.97
N GLY A 1120 -52.61 -16.27 -14.81
CA GLY A 1120 -52.84 -15.41 -13.64
C GLY A 1120 -51.57 -14.79 -13.07
N ALA A 1121 -50.41 -15.45 -13.20
CA ALA A 1121 -49.13 -14.90 -12.75
C ALA A 1121 -48.65 -13.73 -13.62
N LEU A 1122 -48.89 -13.80 -14.94
CA LEU A 1122 -48.52 -12.74 -15.88
C LEU A 1122 -49.45 -11.53 -15.82
N GLU A 1123 -50.73 -11.72 -15.47
CA GLU A 1123 -51.68 -10.61 -15.25
C GLU A 1123 -51.42 -9.84 -13.94
N GLN A 1124 -50.50 -10.30 -13.07
CA GLN A 1124 -50.25 -9.68 -11.76
C GLN A 1124 -48.97 -8.82 -11.71
N GLU A 1125 -48.03 -8.95 -12.65
CA GLU A 1125 -46.82 -8.09 -12.73
C GLU A 1125 -47.05 -6.78 -13.53
N GLU A 1126 -48.09 -6.69 -14.38
CA GLU A 1126 -48.30 -5.50 -15.25
C GLU A 1126 -48.91 -4.25 -14.55
N GLU A 1127 -49.33 -4.31 -13.28
CA GLU A 1127 -49.92 -3.14 -12.57
C GLU A 1127 -48.99 -2.40 -11.57
N GLU A 1128 -47.81 -2.92 -11.20
CA GLU A 1128 -46.96 -2.29 -10.16
C GLU A 1128 -45.68 -1.55 -10.62
N ASP A 1129 -45.33 -1.56 -11.92
CA ASP A 1129 -44.18 -0.82 -12.49
C ASP A 1129 -44.43 0.72 -12.62
N GLY A 1130 -45.13 1.30 -11.64
CA GLY A 1130 -45.55 2.71 -11.61
C GLY A 1130 -44.62 3.60 -10.77
N ASP A 1131 -43.81 4.41 -11.46
CA ASP A 1131 -42.96 5.51 -10.90
C ASP A 1131 -41.63 5.09 -10.25
N GLY A 1132 -40.73 4.47 -11.04
CA GLY A 1132 -39.34 4.13 -10.65
C GLY A 1132 -38.25 4.59 -11.62
N GLY A 1133 -38.56 5.39 -12.64
CA GLY A 1133 -37.67 5.69 -13.76
C GLY A 1133 -36.67 6.83 -13.51
N GLU A 1134 -35.55 6.57 -12.83
CA GLU A 1134 -34.35 7.43 -12.98
C GLU A 1134 -33.70 7.15 -14.35
N SER A 1135 -33.73 8.16 -15.24
CA SER A 1135 -33.27 8.04 -16.62
C SER A 1135 -31.77 8.31 -16.77
N ASP A 1136 -30.97 7.25 -16.95
CA ASP A 1136 -29.60 7.34 -17.48
C ASP A 1136 -29.64 7.59 -19.01
N ASP A 1137 -29.86 8.86 -19.40
CA ASP A 1137 -29.65 9.36 -20.77
C ASP A 1137 -29.50 10.89 -20.72
N ASP A 1138 -28.27 11.41 -20.65
CA ASP A 1138 -27.94 12.80 -21.01
C ASP A 1138 -26.45 12.95 -21.43
N ASP A 1139 -26.29 13.17 -22.73
CA ASP A 1139 -25.13 13.47 -23.58
C ASP A 1139 -23.76 13.93 -23.00
N ASP A 1140 -22.70 13.26 -23.48
CA ASP A 1140 -21.60 13.84 -24.30
C ASP A 1140 -20.92 15.15 -23.81
N ASP A 1141 -20.55 15.26 -22.53
CA ASP A 1141 -19.82 16.41 -21.97
C ASP A 1141 -18.32 16.44 -22.38
N GLY A 1142 -18.10 16.68 -23.67
CA GLY A 1142 -16.80 16.67 -24.31
C GLY A 1142 -15.92 17.90 -24.01
N ASN A 1143 -14.69 17.64 -23.57
CA ASN A 1143 -13.52 18.52 -23.72
C ASN A 1143 -13.40 19.75 -22.79
N VAL A 1144 -13.48 19.57 -21.46
CA VAL A 1144 -13.13 20.60 -20.46
C VAL A 1144 -11.76 20.34 -19.79
N PHE A 1145 -10.67 20.33 -20.56
CA PHE A 1145 -9.30 20.22 -20.00
C PHE A 1145 -8.24 21.07 -20.73
N ALA A 1146 -8.47 22.39 -20.78
CA ALA A 1146 -7.58 23.35 -21.45
C ALA A 1146 -7.28 24.63 -20.63
N ALA A 1147 -7.34 24.57 -19.28
CA ALA A 1147 -7.21 25.75 -18.41
C ALA A 1147 -6.31 25.52 -17.17
N ALA A 1148 -5.05 25.12 -17.38
CA ALA A 1148 -4.07 24.88 -16.30
C ALA A 1148 -2.66 25.45 -16.61
N ALA A 1149 -2.60 26.59 -17.31
CA ALA A 1149 -1.34 27.20 -17.74
C ALA A 1149 -1.40 28.74 -17.87
N ASN A 1150 -1.85 29.44 -16.82
CA ASN A 1150 -1.50 30.83 -16.54
C ASN A 1150 -1.92 31.20 -15.11
N ALA A 1151 -0.93 31.45 -14.24
CA ALA A 1151 -1.10 31.96 -12.88
C ALA A 1151 0.02 32.94 -12.55
N GLU A 1152 0.28 33.89 -13.46
CA GLU A 1152 1.10 35.08 -13.20
C GLU A 1152 0.21 36.23 -12.74
N ASP A 1153 -0.24 36.18 -11.48
CA ASP A 1153 -0.20 37.34 -10.61
C ASP A 1153 -0.32 36.93 -9.13
N MET A 1154 0.43 37.61 -8.28
CA MET A 1154 0.28 37.56 -6.81
C MET A 1154 0.60 38.94 -6.27
N ASP A 1155 -0.44 39.66 -5.85
CA ASP A 1155 -0.29 40.93 -5.16
C ASP A 1155 0.58 40.79 -3.91
N LEU A 1156 1.42 41.81 -3.69
CA LEU A 1156 2.25 41.94 -2.50
C LEU A 1156 1.68 43.03 -1.62
N GLU A 1157 0.85 42.64 -0.64
CA GLU A 1157 0.38 43.56 0.40
C GLU A 1157 1.56 44.21 1.13
N GLY A 1158 1.68 45.53 0.97
CA GLY A 1158 2.78 46.31 1.52
C GLY A 1158 2.47 46.81 2.94
N SER A 1159 3.03 46.14 3.96
CA SER A 1159 3.00 46.66 5.33
C SER A 1159 3.58 48.08 5.40
N GLY A 1160 2.84 49.00 6.01
CA GLY A 1160 3.00 50.44 5.77
C GLY A 1160 4.27 51.11 6.30
N ALA A 1161 4.62 52.23 5.67
CA ALA A 1161 5.55 53.24 6.19
C ALA A 1161 5.06 54.64 5.77
N ALA A 1162 5.01 55.59 6.70
CA ALA A 1162 4.26 56.82 6.52
C ALA A 1162 5.04 57.98 5.86
N GLY A 1163 4.29 58.85 5.15
CA GLY A 1163 4.49 60.30 5.26
C GLY A 1163 4.87 61.09 4.00
N ALA A 1164 4.42 62.34 4.01
CA ALA A 1164 4.78 63.47 3.13
C ALA A 1164 4.31 63.44 1.66
N SER A 1165 3.32 64.29 1.36
CA SER A 1165 2.87 64.66 0.02
C SER A 1165 3.72 65.78 -0.60
N ALA A 1166 3.90 65.73 -1.93
CA ALA A 1166 4.29 66.86 -2.78
C ALA A 1166 3.76 66.63 -4.20
N SER A 1167 3.48 67.71 -4.94
CA SER A 1167 2.75 67.72 -6.21
C SER A 1167 3.63 67.93 -7.45
N SER A 1168 2.94 68.00 -8.61
CA SER A 1168 3.28 68.65 -9.90
C SER A 1168 4.23 67.99 -10.91
N ASP A 1169 3.60 67.62 -12.03
CA ASP A 1169 3.94 67.90 -13.44
C ASP A 1169 5.03 67.08 -14.19
N ASP A 1170 4.72 66.87 -15.48
CA ASP A 1170 5.41 66.14 -16.58
C ASP A 1170 5.74 64.64 -16.39
#